data_AF-A0A7Z9BL84-F1
#
_entry.id   AF-A0A7Z9BL84-F1
#
_cell.length_a   1.000
_cell.length_b   1.000
_cell.length_c   1.000
_cell.angle_alpha   90.00
_cell.angle_beta   90.00
_cell.angle_gamma   90.00
#
_symmetry.space_group_name_H-M   'P 1'
#
loop_
_entity.id
_entity.type
_entity.pdbx_description
1 polymer ?
#
loop_
_entity_poly.entity_id
_entity_poly.type
_entity_poly.pdbx_seq_one_letter_code
_entity_poly.pdbx_strand_id
1 'polypeptide(L)'
;MVWNFAEGMITAIQGFFAPQTVVAMAQRQNTIDQIETQFYLEANRQEFQAELEGYRIASQFTLQERQQTFQASLEALKIDAQFAMQTRGQEFQADLEGVRQKFNRELEDYRQFCENSRLQKRQSFETEQLARSLQHEQRLEEYRRETQLILSRIQLSTAIELTDDKAIRDTFPLKTPARVILDAYKIYQENYRNIPLLVIISPPALEFETFPNAAQGFSKIEVSLTDQVQEFCKYYPLTSQERPVRYQGADWESKSSHGKIAVDILHHVLKSIPTVVLESKVDGDLLRIYLAGWDILEKVPHYEKVLTVPWKEVLYPIARKYAQEWREYRMKLLEKGRSLEDLKRRGGDDELNLLILEEEEEDREFGRSGQHDYKYNVREDKYIRELAQFLGICHCILVGLMADRYHFSHADVHPKLPELLPGLLEKVPSESFKQMLVGEIVSSYQNLYQLAGCDRPHLIPDLYLDLALSLSHLPDQSWARKQIEYSIKVWLMLRNRVSSIEEKKPGLLELLEAVTSALTVWDKEYLEKLNGCLAAIGESQHQEMIRVAMQRQEAEYKRQQEAKRQRQLEAKRQRQLEAERQRQLEAERQRQLEAEHQRQLEAERQEQLEAERQEQREAERQRQREAERQRQREIERKRKLENASVAYTLGHSGSVNSVAISPDGQILVSGSDDKTITIWDLSTGQELRTLTGHSESVNSVAISPDGQILVSSSHTVVSVRTVVNYNSESHTAVMGNVYNTINKIKIWQLSTGEELRTLTGHSESVNSVAISPDGQILVSGSDDKTIKIWQLSTGQELRTMEGDGSINSLAISPDGQILASSHTVVSFMGGDNDNTIKIWQLSTGEELRTLTVDLNWWVHSVAISPDGQTLVSGGDDEIMIWDLITGQELGTLTGHSDEVLSLAISPDGQTLVSGSDDGTIMIWRVV
;
A
#
# COMPACT_ATOMS: atom_id res chain seq x y z
N MET A 1 -8.48 12.65 1.24
CA MET A 1 -9.13 13.78 0.54
C MET A 1 -10.47 14.15 1.18
N VAL A 2 -11.38 13.19 1.42
CA VAL A 2 -12.67 13.41 2.10
C VAL A 2 -12.52 13.93 3.55
N TRP A 3 -11.54 13.41 4.31
CA TRP A 3 -11.25 13.86 5.67
C TRP A 3 -10.81 15.35 5.75
N ASN A 4 -9.91 15.77 4.85
CA ASN A 4 -9.46 17.17 4.78
C ASN A 4 -10.56 18.12 4.29
N PHE A 5 -11.54 17.62 3.53
CA PHE A 5 -12.68 18.40 3.06
C PHE A 5 -13.70 18.64 4.19
N ALA A 6 -13.92 17.64 5.06
CA ALA A 6 -14.75 17.78 6.26
C ALA A 6 -14.11 18.73 7.30
N GLU A 7 -12.80 18.62 7.54
CA GLU A 7 -12.06 19.57 8.39
C GLU A 7 -12.10 21.00 7.85
N GLY A 8 -11.92 21.18 6.54
CA GLY A 8 -11.97 22.49 5.87
C GLY A 8 -13.36 23.15 5.95
N MET A 9 -14.45 22.37 5.92
CA MET A 9 -15.80 22.89 6.12
C MET A 9 -16.07 23.27 7.59
N ILE A 10 -15.55 22.50 8.55
CA ILE A 10 -15.66 22.79 9.98
C ILE A 10 -14.95 24.13 10.31
N THR A 11 -13.79 24.39 9.70
CA THR A 11 -13.09 25.68 9.88
C THR A 11 -13.80 26.83 9.19
N ALA A 12 -14.42 26.60 8.02
CA ALA A 12 -15.16 27.62 7.29
C ALA A 12 -16.46 28.03 7.99
N ILE A 13 -17.14 27.10 8.67
CA ILE A 13 -18.39 27.35 9.41
C ILE A 13 -18.14 28.09 10.74
N GLN A 14 -16.97 27.90 11.38
CA GLN A 14 -16.58 28.63 12.59
C GLN A 14 -16.22 30.11 12.34
N GLY A 15 -15.84 30.47 11.10
CA GLY A 15 -15.37 31.82 10.75
C GLY A 15 -16.45 32.82 10.36
N PHE A 16 -17.71 32.39 10.17
CA PHE A 16 -18.74 33.24 9.58
C PHE A 16 -19.99 33.38 10.47
N PHE A 17 -20.23 34.63 10.88
CA PHE A 17 -21.49 35.25 11.35
C PHE A 17 -21.69 35.46 12.87
N ALA A 18 -21.72 36.76 13.23
CA ALA A 18 -22.25 37.34 14.46
C ALA A 18 -23.82 37.31 14.48
N PRO A 19 -24.47 37.53 15.64
CA PRO A 19 -25.79 36.98 15.93
C PRO A 19 -26.94 37.82 15.33
N GLN A 20 -27.62 37.24 14.34
CA GLN A 20 -29.04 37.50 14.09
C GLN A 20 -29.78 36.15 14.10
N THR A 21 -30.51 35.96 15.19
CA THR A 21 -31.03 34.72 15.74
C THR A 21 -32.30 34.26 15.00
N VAL A 22 -32.52 32.94 14.95
CA VAL A 22 -33.66 32.20 14.32
C VAL A 22 -33.54 31.91 12.82
N VAL A 23 -33.25 32.88 11.94
CA VAL A 23 -33.13 32.59 10.48
C VAL A 23 -31.83 31.85 10.14
N ALA A 24 -30.73 32.24 10.78
CA ALA A 24 -29.46 31.51 10.70
C ALA A 24 -29.54 30.09 11.32
N MET A 25 -30.47 29.89 12.28
CA MET A 25 -30.72 28.59 12.93
C MET A 25 -31.44 27.60 12.00
N ALA A 26 -32.44 28.07 11.23
CA ALA A 26 -33.13 27.25 10.22
C ALA A 26 -32.23 26.93 9.02
N GLN A 27 -31.37 27.87 8.61
CA GLN A 27 -30.40 27.65 7.54
C GLN A 27 -29.33 26.62 7.94
N ARG A 28 -28.84 26.63 9.19
CA ARG A 28 -27.90 25.62 9.69
C ARG A 28 -28.49 24.20 9.68
N GLN A 29 -29.75 24.03 10.11
CA GLN A 29 -30.41 22.72 10.09
C GLN A 29 -30.67 22.21 8.65
N ASN A 30 -31.12 23.08 7.75
CA ASN A 30 -31.39 22.72 6.35
C ASN A 30 -30.10 22.37 5.58
N THR A 31 -28.96 22.98 5.93
CA THR A 31 -27.65 22.66 5.33
C THR A 31 -27.16 21.27 5.78
N ILE A 32 -27.43 20.89 7.04
CA ILE A 32 -27.11 19.55 7.56
C ILE A 32 -27.95 18.47 6.87
N ASP A 33 -29.26 18.71 6.71
CA ASP A 33 -30.18 17.79 6.03
C ASP A 33 -29.81 17.59 4.53
N GLN A 34 -29.25 18.63 3.87
CA GLN A 34 -28.77 18.56 2.47
C GLN A 34 -27.45 17.79 2.31
N ILE A 35 -26.56 17.86 3.31
CA ILE A 35 -25.29 17.11 3.33
C ILE A 35 -25.58 15.61 3.54
N GLU A 36 -26.55 15.26 4.38
CA GLU A 36 -27.05 13.89 4.58
C GLU A 36 -27.49 13.22 3.27
N THR A 37 -28.17 13.96 2.39
CA THR A 37 -28.70 13.40 1.14
C THR A 37 -27.64 13.26 0.04
N GLN A 38 -26.67 14.18 -0.05
CA GLN A 38 -25.64 14.13 -1.09
C GLN A 38 -24.58 13.05 -0.85
N PHE A 39 -24.13 12.85 0.40
CA PHE A 39 -23.16 11.80 0.72
C PHE A 39 -23.72 10.38 0.47
N TYR A 40 -25.02 10.18 0.70
CA TYR A 40 -25.69 8.88 0.55
C TYR A 40 -25.87 8.44 -0.92
N LEU A 41 -25.95 9.40 -1.84
CA LEU A 41 -26.24 9.15 -3.27
C LEU A 41 -24.98 9.07 -4.14
N GLU A 42 -23.90 9.78 -3.79
CA GLU A 42 -22.68 9.81 -4.61
C GLU A 42 -21.76 8.61 -4.39
N ALA A 43 -21.63 8.12 -3.15
CA ALA A 43 -20.80 6.96 -2.82
C ALA A 43 -21.32 5.65 -3.46
N ASN A 44 -22.64 5.43 -3.43
CA ASN A 44 -23.27 4.23 -3.98
C ASN A 44 -23.32 4.16 -5.51
N ARG A 45 -23.24 5.31 -6.20
CA ARG A 45 -23.45 5.37 -7.66
C ARG A 45 -22.17 5.13 -8.45
N GLN A 46 -21.02 5.56 -7.94
CA GLN A 46 -19.75 5.49 -8.68
C GLN A 46 -19.05 4.14 -8.56
N GLU A 47 -19.12 3.47 -7.40
CA GLU A 47 -18.51 2.13 -7.22
C GLU A 47 -19.27 1.02 -7.98
N PHE A 48 -20.61 1.03 -7.93
CA PHE A 48 -21.45 0.03 -8.62
C PHE A 48 -21.31 0.09 -10.15
N GLN A 49 -21.10 1.29 -10.73
CA GLN A 49 -20.88 1.44 -12.17
C GLN A 49 -19.48 1.02 -12.62
N ALA A 50 -18.45 1.18 -11.78
CA ALA A 50 -17.09 0.75 -12.08
C ALA A 50 -16.95 -0.78 -12.08
N GLU A 51 -17.65 -1.47 -11.18
CA GLU A 51 -17.62 -2.94 -11.11
C GLU A 51 -18.32 -3.61 -12.31
N LEU A 52 -19.50 -3.12 -12.70
CA LEU A 52 -20.26 -3.64 -13.86
C LEU A 52 -19.46 -3.54 -15.17
N GLU A 53 -18.69 -2.47 -15.36
CA GLU A 53 -17.89 -2.26 -16.57
C GLU A 53 -16.64 -3.16 -16.60
N GLY A 54 -16.05 -3.46 -15.43
CA GLY A 54 -14.96 -4.43 -15.28
C GLY A 54 -15.36 -5.86 -15.68
N TYR A 55 -16.57 -6.30 -15.33
CA TYR A 55 -17.09 -7.63 -15.72
C TYR A 55 -17.41 -7.73 -17.21
N ARG A 56 -17.86 -6.64 -17.84
CA ARG A 56 -18.17 -6.60 -19.28
C ARG A 56 -16.91 -6.77 -20.14
N ILE A 57 -15.80 -6.18 -19.73
CA ILE A 57 -14.52 -6.20 -20.47
C ILE A 57 -13.80 -7.56 -20.30
N ALA A 58 -13.78 -8.12 -19.09
CA ALA A 58 -13.11 -9.40 -18.82
C ALA A 58 -13.79 -10.59 -19.53
N SER A 59 -15.11 -10.56 -19.68
CA SER A 59 -15.89 -11.60 -20.37
C SER A 59 -15.79 -11.54 -21.90
N GLN A 60 -15.59 -10.35 -22.48
CA GLN A 60 -15.37 -10.19 -23.93
C GLN A 60 -13.98 -10.68 -24.36
N PHE A 61 -12.93 -10.39 -23.58
CA PHE A 61 -11.56 -10.82 -23.88
C PHE A 61 -11.38 -12.35 -23.87
N THR A 62 -11.95 -13.04 -22.88
CA THR A 62 -11.83 -14.51 -22.77
C THR A 62 -12.62 -15.27 -23.85
N LEU A 63 -13.69 -14.68 -24.39
CA LEU A 63 -14.45 -15.26 -25.50
C LEU A 63 -13.70 -15.14 -26.83
N GLN A 64 -12.98 -14.03 -27.04
CA GLN A 64 -12.29 -13.70 -28.29
C GLN A 64 -11.00 -14.52 -28.48
N GLU A 65 -10.20 -14.72 -27.42
CA GLU A 65 -9.00 -15.57 -27.47
C GLU A 65 -9.33 -17.05 -27.78
N ARG A 66 -10.48 -17.53 -27.33
CA ARG A 66 -10.89 -18.93 -27.57
C ARG A 66 -11.51 -19.15 -28.95
N GLN A 67 -12.14 -18.14 -29.54
CA GLN A 67 -12.57 -18.20 -30.94
C GLN A 67 -11.38 -18.24 -31.90
N GLN A 68 -10.30 -17.52 -31.58
CA GLN A 68 -9.07 -17.51 -32.38
C GLN A 68 -8.29 -18.83 -32.30
N THR A 69 -8.17 -19.43 -31.11
CA THR A 69 -7.54 -20.75 -30.96
C THR A 69 -8.33 -21.85 -31.66
N PHE A 70 -9.67 -21.80 -31.65
CA PHE A 70 -10.52 -22.72 -32.39
C PHE A 70 -10.37 -22.59 -33.92
N GLN A 71 -10.30 -21.38 -34.47
CA GLN A 71 -10.05 -21.18 -35.90
C GLN A 71 -8.67 -21.71 -36.32
N ALA A 72 -7.63 -21.46 -35.51
CA ALA A 72 -6.27 -21.94 -35.78
C ALA A 72 -6.19 -23.48 -35.80
N SER A 73 -6.86 -24.18 -34.87
CA SER A 73 -6.91 -25.64 -34.87
C SER A 73 -7.68 -26.21 -36.07
N LEU A 74 -8.69 -25.49 -36.56
CA LEU A 74 -9.53 -25.91 -37.69
C LEU A 74 -8.83 -25.72 -39.04
N GLU A 75 -7.92 -24.74 -39.15
CA GLU A 75 -7.05 -24.57 -40.32
C GLU A 75 -5.91 -25.60 -40.35
N ALA A 76 -5.30 -25.92 -39.20
CA ALA A 76 -4.27 -26.96 -39.12
C ALA A 76 -4.81 -28.34 -39.58
N LEU A 77 -6.03 -28.69 -39.18
CA LEU A 77 -6.69 -29.94 -39.57
C LEU A 77 -7.08 -29.99 -41.06
N LYS A 78 -7.37 -28.85 -41.68
CA LYS A 78 -7.64 -28.76 -43.13
C LYS A 78 -6.37 -28.97 -43.96
N ILE A 79 -5.22 -28.52 -43.46
CA ILE A 79 -3.92 -28.69 -44.12
C ILE A 79 -3.48 -30.17 -44.05
N ASP A 80 -3.67 -30.83 -42.91
CA ASP A 80 -3.42 -32.28 -42.77
C ASP A 80 -4.36 -33.13 -43.64
N ALA A 81 -5.63 -32.72 -43.78
CA ALA A 81 -6.60 -33.38 -44.64
C ALA A 81 -6.29 -33.24 -46.14
N GLN A 82 -5.61 -32.16 -46.58
CA GLN A 82 -5.17 -32.00 -47.97
C GLN A 82 -4.02 -32.94 -48.34
N PHE A 83 -3.17 -33.30 -47.38
CA PHE A 83 -2.04 -34.21 -47.61
C PHE A 83 -2.44 -35.70 -47.63
N ALA A 84 -3.47 -36.10 -46.86
CA ALA A 84 -3.92 -37.49 -46.77
C ALA A 84 -4.83 -37.94 -47.93
N MET A 85 -5.34 -37.01 -48.75
CA MET A 85 -6.36 -37.26 -49.77
C MET A 85 -5.86 -37.92 -51.08
N GLN A 86 -4.69 -38.58 -51.07
CA GLN A 86 -4.19 -39.32 -52.23
C GLN A 86 -4.22 -40.85 -52.15
N THR A 87 -4.55 -41.48 -51.00
CA THR A 87 -4.75 -42.95 -51.02
C THR A 87 -5.63 -43.49 -49.87
N ARG A 88 -6.75 -44.14 -50.25
CA ARG A 88 -7.69 -44.99 -49.45
C ARG A 88 -8.73 -44.29 -48.55
N GLY A 89 -9.92 -44.05 -49.12
CA GLY A 89 -11.03 -43.33 -48.50
C GLY A 89 -12.06 -44.11 -47.65
N GLN A 90 -11.79 -45.34 -47.20
CA GLN A 90 -12.75 -46.10 -46.35
C GLN A 90 -12.21 -46.42 -44.94
N GLU A 91 -10.96 -46.86 -44.80
CA GLU A 91 -10.30 -46.94 -43.48
C GLU A 91 -10.15 -45.55 -42.86
N PHE A 92 -9.85 -44.54 -43.70
CA PHE A 92 -9.78 -43.14 -43.31
C PHE A 92 -11.09 -42.60 -42.75
N GLN A 93 -12.25 -43.01 -43.28
CA GLN A 93 -13.56 -42.55 -42.75
C GLN A 93 -13.87 -43.16 -41.39
N ALA A 94 -13.58 -44.44 -41.18
CA ALA A 94 -13.80 -45.11 -39.89
C ALA A 94 -12.85 -44.57 -38.80
N ASP A 95 -11.59 -44.28 -39.14
CA ASP A 95 -10.65 -43.61 -38.22
C ASP A 95 -11.07 -42.16 -37.95
N LEU A 96 -11.57 -41.42 -38.94
CA LEU A 96 -12.12 -40.07 -38.73
C LEU A 96 -13.35 -40.10 -37.84
N GLU A 97 -14.21 -41.10 -37.97
CA GLU A 97 -15.41 -41.27 -37.14
C GLU A 97 -15.04 -41.70 -35.71
N GLY A 98 -14.03 -42.56 -35.55
CA GLY A 98 -13.47 -42.95 -34.25
C GLY A 98 -12.80 -41.77 -33.54
N VAL A 99 -11.99 -40.98 -34.25
CA VAL A 99 -11.38 -39.74 -33.74
C VAL A 99 -12.46 -38.71 -33.41
N ARG A 100 -13.50 -38.58 -34.25
CA ARG A 100 -14.63 -37.66 -34.00
C ARG A 100 -15.46 -38.07 -32.80
N GLN A 101 -15.71 -39.37 -32.60
CA GLN A 101 -16.42 -39.87 -31.42
C GLN A 101 -15.59 -39.71 -30.14
N LYS A 102 -14.28 -39.97 -30.21
CA LYS A 102 -13.37 -39.76 -29.08
C LYS A 102 -13.26 -38.28 -28.72
N PHE A 103 -13.12 -37.41 -29.73
CA PHE A 103 -13.11 -35.96 -29.55
C PHE A 103 -14.44 -35.44 -29.02
N ASN A 104 -15.59 -35.91 -29.52
CA ASN A 104 -16.90 -35.52 -29.00
C ASN A 104 -17.07 -35.94 -27.53
N ARG A 105 -16.61 -37.14 -27.15
CA ARG A 105 -16.65 -37.61 -25.76
C ARG A 105 -15.73 -36.77 -24.85
N GLU A 106 -14.51 -36.48 -25.30
CA GLU A 106 -13.58 -35.57 -24.59
C GLU A 106 -14.16 -34.14 -24.48
N LEU A 107 -14.92 -33.69 -25.48
CA LEU A 107 -15.57 -32.38 -25.51
C LEU A 107 -16.81 -32.32 -24.60
N GLU A 108 -17.55 -33.42 -24.47
CA GLU A 108 -18.63 -33.59 -23.49
C GLU A 108 -18.07 -33.62 -22.06
N ASP A 109 -17.01 -34.39 -21.80
CA ASP A 109 -16.35 -34.46 -20.50
C ASP A 109 -15.75 -33.10 -20.12
N TYR A 110 -15.17 -32.38 -21.08
CA TYR A 110 -14.68 -31.02 -20.88
C TYR A 110 -15.82 -30.01 -20.67
N ARG A 111 -16.95 -30.14 -21.38
CA ARG A 111 -18.16 -29.32 -21.13
C ARG A 111 -18.67 -29.52 -19.71
N GLN A 112 -18.77 -30.77 -19.25
CA GLN A 112 -19.23 -31.10 -17.91
C GLN A 112 -18.22 -30.65 -16.84
N PHE A 113 -16.92 -30.75 -17.10
CA PHE A 113 -15.87 -30.14 -16.27
C PHE A 113 -15.99 -28.61 -16.21
N CYS A 114 -16.28 -27.95 -17.35
CA CYS A 114 -16.47 -26.51 -17.42
C CYS A 114 -17.74 -26.07 -16.71
N GLU A 115 -18.85 -26.81 -16.83
CA GLU A 115 -20.09 -26.54 -16.10
C GLU A 115 -19.90 -26.72 -14.60
N ASN A 116 -19.26 -27.79 -14.16
CA ASN A 116 -18.94 -28.02 -12.74
C ASN A 116 -17.98 -26.96 -12.21
N SER A 117 -16.95 -26.60 -12.97
CA SER A 117 -16.02 -25.51 -12.61
C SER A 117 -16.72 -24.15 -12.60
N ARG A 118 -17.69 -23.91 -13.49
CA ARG A 118 -18.50 -22.70 -13.54
C ARG A 118 -19.49 -22.62 -12.38
N LEU A 119 -20.12 -23.74 -12.00
CA LEU A 119 -20.99 -23.85 -10.83
C LEU A 119 -20.21 -23.66 -9.53
N GLN A 120 -19.04 -24.30 -9.41
CA GLN A 120 -18.18 -24.16 -8.24
C GLN A 120 -17.60 -22.74 -8.13
N LYS A 121 -17.20 -22.13 -9.26
CA LYS A 121 -16.78 -20.71 -9.29
C LYS A 121 -17.95 -19.77 -9.02
N ARG A 122 -19.16 -20.07 -9.48
CA ARG A 122 -20.37 -19.28 -9.21
C ARG A 122 -20.74 -19.34 -7.73
N GLN A 123 -20.71 -20.52 -7.11
CA GLN A 123 -20.93 -20.68 -5.68
C GLN A 123 -19.83 -20.01 -4.85
N SER A 124 -18.55 -20.18 -5.21
CA SER A 124 -17.45 -19.49 -4.52
C SER A 124 -17.54 -17.97 -4.68
N PHE A 125 -17.95 -17.51 -5.86
CA PHE A 125 -18.19 -16.10 -6.17
C PHE A 125 -19.38 -15.55 -5.40
N GLU A 126 -20.50 -16.27 -5.29
CA GLU A 126 -21.66 -15.88 -4.49
C GLU A 126 -21.30 -15.82 -3.00
N THR A 127 -20.52 -16.76 -2.48
CA THR A 127 -20.03 -16.69 -1.09
C THR A 127 -19.04 -15.54 -0.86
N GLU A 128 -18.18 -15.25 -1.83
CA GLU A 128 -17.22 -14.15 -1.74
C GLU A 128 -17.91 -12.78 -1.91
N GLN A 129 -18.92 -12.68 -2.77
CA GLN A 129 -19.79 -11.51 -2.91
C GLN A 129 -20.61 -11.28 -1.65
N LEU A 130 -21.17 -12.33 -1.03
CA LEU A 130 -21.86 -12.21 0.26
C LEU A 130 -20.91 -11.73 1.36
N ALA A 131 -19.68 -12.28 1.42
CA ALA A 131 -18.68 -11.85 2.40
C ALA A 131 -18.23 -10.39 2.18
N ARG A 132 -18.07 -9.96 0.92
CA ARG A 132 -17.73 -8.58 0.57
C ARG A 132 -18.90 -7.62 0.84
N SER A 133 -20.13 -8.04 0.56
CA SER A 133 -21.35 -7.29 0.88
C SER A 133 -21.47 -7.09 2.38
N LEU A 134 -21.27 -8.15 3.17
CA LEU A 134 -21.27 -8.08 4.63
C LEU A 134 -20.18 -7.14 5.16
N GLN A 135 -18.98 -7.22 4.60
CA GLN A 135 -17.87 -6.33 4.98
C GLN A 135 -18.16 -4.87 4.60
N HIS A 136 -18.81 -4.63 3.47
CA HIS A 136 -19.19 -3.29 3.03
C HIS A 136 -20.31 -2.71 3.90
N GLU A 137 -21.31 -3.52 4.25
CA GLU A 137 -22.40 -3.17 5.17
C GLU A 137 -21.87 -2.83 6.57
N GLN A 138 -20.94 -3.63 7.10
CA GLN A 138 -20.24 -3.32 8.37
C GLN A 138 -19.53 -1.98 8.34
N ARG A 139 -18.81 -1.66 7.25
CA ARG A 139 -18.17 -0.35 7.10
C ARG A 139 -19.19 0.79 7.00
N LEU A 140 -20.30 0.58 6.32
CA LEU A 140 -21.37 1.58 6.20
C LEU A 140 -22.00 1.88 7.56
N GLU A 141 -22.22 0.86 8.39
CA GLU A 141 -22.67 1.03 9.77
C GLU A 141 -21.66 1.80 10.63
N GLU A 142 -20.36 1.49 10.51
CA GLU A 142 -19.29 2.23 11.18
C GLU A 142 -19.32 3.72 10.80
N TYR A 143 -19.44 4.04 9.51
CA TYR A 143 -19.53 5.43 9.04
C TYR A 143 -20.79 6.15 9.52
N ARG A 144 -21.96 5.49 9.53
CA ARG A 144 -23.20 6.06 10.08
C ARG A 144 -23.02 6.41 11.54
N ARG A 145 -22.44 5.51 12.31
CA ARG A 145 -22.19 5.68 13.74
C ARG A 145 -21.23 6.83 14.04
N GLU A 146 -20.13 6.95 13.29
CA GLU A 146 -19.20 8.07 13.42
C GLU A 146 -19.87 9.41 13.13
N THR A 147 -20.68 9.47 12.07
CA THR A 147 -21.40 10.68 11.67
C THR A 147 -22.37 11.13 12.77
N GLN A 148 -23.09 10.19 13.38
CA GLN A 148 -24.04 10.46 14.48
C GLN A 148 -23.33 10.94 15.74
N LEU A 149 -22.16 10.39 16.07
CA LEU A 149 -21.34 10.87 17.18
C LEU A 149 -20.90 12.31 16.97
N ILE A 150 -20.53 12.69 15.74
CA ILE A 150 -20.15 14.08 15.41
C ILE A 150 -21.36 15.01 15.57
N LEU A 151 -22.52 14.64 15.01
CA LEU A 151 -23.74 15.45 15.12
C LEU A 151 -24.20 15.64 16.57
N SER A 152 -24.18 14.57 17.36
CA SER A 152 -24.56 14.63 18.77
C SER A 152 -23.61 15.50 19.61
N ARG A 153 -22.30 15.51 19.32
CA ARG A 153 -21.33 16.42 19.94
C ARG A 153 -21.63 17.89 19.64
N ILE A 154 -21.97 18.20 18.39
CA ILE A 154 -22.34 19.56 17.97
C ILE A 154 -23.62 20.00 18.68
N GLN A 155 -24.63 19.14 18.74
CA GLN A 155 -25.88 19.41 19.44
C GLN A 155 -25.66 19.59 20.95
N LEU A 156 -24.83 18.74 21.58
CA LEU A 156 -24.52 18.82 23.01
C LEU A 156 -23.78 20.12 23.36
N SER A 157 -22.80 20.53 22.54
CA SER A 157 -22.12 21.81 22.73
C SER A 157 -23.07 22.99 22.64
N THR A 158 -24.02 22.94 21.70
CA THR A 158 -25.07 23.96 21.54
C THR A 158 -26.02 23.98 22.74
N ALA A 159 -26.41 22.80 23.25
CA ALA A 159 -27.30 22.69 24.40
C ALA A 159 -26.67 23.28 25.67
N ILE A 160 -25.38 23.03 25.92
CA ILE A 160 -24.64 23.59 27.07
C ILE A 160 -24.72 25.13 27.07
N GLU A 161 -24.48 25.77 25.92
CA GLU A 161 -24.53 27.23 25.80
C GLU A 161 -25.94 27.80 26.10
N LEU A 162 -27.00 27.04 25.81
CA LEU A 162 -28.39 27.44 26.01
C LEU A 162 -28.90 27.21 27.44
N THR A 163 -28.27 26.32 28.22
CA THR A 163 -28.76 25.94 29.56
C THR A 163 -28.65 27.01 30.64
N ASP A 164 -27.91 28.09 30.39
CA ASP A 164 -27.82 29.23 31.31
C ASP A 164 -29.04 30.17 31.23
N ASP A 165 -30.04 29.90 30.38
CA ASP A 165 -31.30 30.64 30.37
C ASP A 165 -32.09 30.44 31.68
N LYS A 166 -32.64 31.52 32.23
CA LYS A 166 -33.45 31.48 33.45
C LYS A 166 -34.75 30.69 33.25
N ALA A 167 -35.39 30.80 32.09
CA ALA A 167 -36.66 30.13 31.81
C ALA A 167 -36.52 28.60 31.80
N ILE A 168 -35.40 28.09 31.27
CA ILE A 168 -35.09 26.66 31.26
C ILE A 168 -34.81 26.17 32.68
N ARG A 169 -34.02 26.93 33.47
CA ARG A 169 -33.72 26.57 34.87
C ARG A 169 -34.95 26.48 35.77
N ASP A 170 -35.91 27.40 35.60
CA ASP A 170 -37.13 27.43 36.42
C ASP A 170 -38.16 26.36 36.00
N THR A 171 -38.06 25.79 34.78
CA THR A 171 -39.01 24.78 34.25
C THR A 171 -38.45 23.36 34.18
N PHE A 172 -37.15 23.17 34.39
CA PHE A 172 -36.49 21.87 34.33
C PHE A 172 -37.01 20.94 35.45
N PRO A 173 -37.38 19.68 35.16
CA PRO A 173 -38.03 18.80 36.14
C PRO A 173 -37.09 18.03 37.07
N LEU A 174 -35.77 18.18 36.92
CA LEU A 174 -34.78 17.55 37.81
C LEU A 174 -34.14 18.58 38.75
N LYS A 175 -33.79 18.17 39.97
CA LYS A 175 -33.07 19.00 40.96
C LYS A 175 -31.63 19.26 40.49
N THR A 176 -30.97 18.30 39.86
CA THR A 176 -29.68 18.53 39.20
C THR A 176 -29.86 19.44 37.98
N PRO A 177 -29.12 20.57 37.90
CA PRO A 177 -29.20 21.47 36.75
C PRO A 177 -28.81 20.78 35.45
N ALA A 178 -29.55 21.07 34.37
CA ALA A 178 -29.32 20.52 33.04
C ALA A 178 -27.86 20.63 32.56
N ARG A 179 -27.23 21.77 32.85
CA ARG A 179 -25.81 22.03 32.51
C ARG A 179 -24.85 21.00 33.09
N VAL A 180 -25.06 20.60 34.35
CA VAL A 180 -24.18 19.62 35.04
C VAL A 180 -24.27 18.25 34.36
N ILE A 181 -25.47 17.86 33.92
CA ILE A 181 -25.68 16.62 33.18
C ILE A 181 -24.97 16.72 31.82
N LEU A 182 -25.21 17.79 31.06
CA LEU A 182 -24.61 17.97 29.73
C LEU A 182 -23.08 18.06 29.77
N ASP A 183 -22.49 18.75 30.74
CA ASP A 183 -21.04 18.84 30.93
C ASP A 183 -20.42 17.47 31.22
N ALA A 184 -21.08 16.63 32.03
CA ALA A 184 -20.63 15.26 32.26
C ALA A 184 -20.63 14.44 30.96
N TYR A 185 -21.65 14.63 30.12
CA TYR A 185 -21.77 13.94 28.84
C TYR A 185 -20.82 14.45 27.75
N LYS A 186 -20.40 15.72 27.83
CA LYS A 186 -19.31 16.25 27.01
C LYS A 186 -18.04 15.42 27.20
N ILE A 187 -17.67 15.16 28.46
CA ILE A 187 -16.49 14.36 28.82
C ILE A 187 -16.63 12.92 28.30
N TYR A 188 -17.82 12.32 28.38
CA TYR A 188 -18.03 10.96 27.88
C TYR A 188 -17.92 10.89 26.35
N GLN A 189 -18.51 11.84 25.63
CA GLN A 189 -18.44 11.88 24.17
C GLN A 189 -17.01 12.13 23.66
N GLU A 190 -16.17 12.82 24.42
CA GLU A 190 -14.75 13.04 24.08
C GLU A 190 -13.89 11.79 24.31
N ASN A 191 -14.18 10.99 25.34
CA ASN A 191 -13.29 9.91 25.80
C ASN A 191 -13.76 8.48 25.49
N TYR A 192 -15.05 8.27 25.19
CA TYR A 192 -15.64 6.93 25.05
C TYR A 192 -16.30 6.71 23.68
N ARG A 193 -16.15 5.49 23.15
CA ARG A 193 -16.76 5.05 21.88
C ARG A 193 -18.28 4.85 21.97
N ASN A 194 -18.78 4.54 23.18
CA ASN A 194 -20.20 4.29 23.45
C ASN A 194 -20.73 5.37 24.38
N ILE A 195 -21.76 6.10 23.96
CA ILE A 195 -22.38 7.13 24.80
C ILE A 195 -23.20 6.44 25.90
N PRO A 196 -23.01 6.79 27.19
CA PRO A 196 -23.74 6.17 28.28
C PRO A 196 -25.25 6.40 28.22
N LEU A 197 -26.07 5.37 28.41
CA LEU A 197 -27.51 5.55 28.51
C LEU A 197 -27.85 6.26 29.84
N LEU A 198 -28.54 7.41 29.78
CA LEU A 198 -29.02 8.12 30.96
C LEU A 198 -30.32 7.48 31.45
N VAL A 199 -30.34 7.00 32.69
CA VAL A 199 -31.53 6.41 33.31
C VAL A 199 -32.04 7.33 34.41
N ILE A 200 -33.29 7.74 34.26
CA ILE A 200 -34.04 8.58 35.19
C ILE A 200 -35.26 7.81 35.67
N ILE A 201 -35.53 7.88 36.97
CA ILE A 201 -36.73 7.30 37.56
C ILE A 201 -37.53 8.41 38.23
N SER A 202 -38.82 8.47 37.92
CA SER A 202 -39.81 9.27 38.62
C SER A 202 -40.67 8.33 39.49
N PRO A 203 -40.37 8.21 40.79
CA PRO A 203 -41.06 7.31 41.70
C PRO A 203 -42.50 7.77 41.97
N PRO A 204 -43.43 6.84 42.27
CA PRO A 204 -44.84 7.18 42.38
C PRO A 204 -45.19 7.88 43.69
N ALA A 205 -45.93 8.99 43.59
CA ALA A 205 -46.56 9.65 44.73
C ALA A 205 -47.77 8.84 45.24
N LEU A 206 -47.51 7.79 46.03
CA LEU A 206 -48.55 6.98 46.67
C LEU A 206 -49.07 7.66 47.94
N GLU A 207 -50.34 8.10 47.91
CA GLU A 207 -51.07 8.49 49.12
C GLU A 207 -51.76 7.26 49.70
N PHE A 208 -51.20 6.71 50.78
CA PHE A 208 -51.85 5.62 51.51
C PHE A 208 -52.94 6.19 52.43
N GLU A 209 -54.17 5.68 52.32
CA GLU A 209 -55.31 6.10 53.14
C GLU A 209 -54.98 5.99 54.64
N THR A 210 -54.83 7.15 55.30
CA THR A 210 -54.69 7.31 56.77
C THR A 210 -53.49 6.64 57.44
N PHE A 211 -52.27 7.01 57.02
CA PHE A 211 -51.14 6.98 57.95
C PHE A 211 -51.18 8.22 58.86
N PRO A 212 -51.01 8.10 60.19
CA PRO A 212 -50.71 9.25 61.04
C PRO A 212 -49.45 10.02 60.57
N ASN A 213 -48.56 9.36 59.79
CA ASN A 213 -47.32 9.90 59.24
C ASN A 213 -47.19 9.67 57.70
N ALA A 214 -48.23 9.99 56.91
CA ALA A 214 -48.25 9.74 55.46
C ALA A 214 -47.03 10.26 54.67
N ALA A 215 -46.40 11.35 55.12
CA ALA A 215 -45.18 11.90 54.51
C ALA A 215 -43.94 10.98 54.62
N GLN A 216 -43.91 10.02 55.55
CA GLN A 216 -42.76 9.12 55.76
C GLN A 216 -42.80 7.84 54.90
N GLY A 217 -43.98 7.45 54.38
CA GLY A 217 -44.12 6.25 53.55
C GLY A 217 -43.57 6.43 52.14
N PHE A 218 -43.87 7.57 51.51
CA PHE A 218 -43.37 7.95 50.18
C PHE A 218 -41.85 8.01 50.13
N SER A 219 -41.21 8.69 51.10
CA SER A 219 -39.74 8.78 51.16
C SER A 219 -39.06 7.42 51.29
N LYS A 220 -39.72 6.43 51.93
CA LYS A 220 -39.15 5.08 52.08
C LYS A 220 -39.18 4.29 50.77
N ILE A 221 -40.24 4.43 49.97
CA ILE A 221 -40.34 3.77 48.65
C ILE A 221 -39.33 4.39 47.67
N GLU A 222 -39.24 5.72 47.62
CA GLU A 222 -38.28 6.44 46.76
C GLU A 222 -36.83 6.04 47.05
N VAL A 223 -36.44 6.03 48.34
CA VAL A 223 -35.08 5.62 48.74
C VAL A 223 -34.83 4.15 48.38
N SER A 224 -35.77 3.26 48.69
CA SER A 224 -35.60 1.83 48.42
C SER A 224 -35.53 1.51 46.92
N LEU A 225 -36.34 2.18 46.09
CA LEU A 225 -36.27 2.05 44.63
C LEU A 225 -34.92 2.55 44.10
N THR A 226 -34.46 3.68 44.63
CA THR A 226 -33.19 4.29 44.21
C THR A 226 -32.00 3.39 44.52
N ASP A 227 -31.94 2.85 45.74
CA ASP A 227 -30.89 1.94 46.17
C ASP A 227 -30.88 0.66 45.33
N GLN A 228 -32.05 0.06 45.09
CA GLN A 228 -32.16 -1.18 44.32
C GLN A 228 -31.75 -1.01 42.86
N VAL A 229 -32.19 0.06 42.21
CA VAL A 229 -31.83 0.33 40.81
C VAL A 229 -30.37 0.73 40.69
N GLN A 230 -29.83 1.51 41.64
CA GLN A 230 -28.41 1.83 41.67
C GLN A 230 -27.56 0.58 41.85
N GLU A 231 -27.94 -0.33 42.75
CA GLU A 231 -27.27 -1.62 42.93
C GLU A 231 -27.32 -2.45 41.64
N PHE A 232 -28.48 -2.51 40.99
CA PHE A 232 -28.64 -3.21 39.71
C PHE A 232 -27.79 -2.59 38.58
N CYS A 233 -27.67 -1.26 38.54
CA CYS A 233 -26.82 -0.59 37.56
C CYS A 233 -25.33 -0.91 37.70
N LYS A 234 -24.87 -1.56 38.80
CA LYS A 234 -23.51 -2.11 38.87
C LYS A 234 -23.25 -3.21 37.86
N TYR A 235 -24.28 -3.91 37.39
CA TYR A 235 -24.17 -4.86 36.28
C TYR A 235 -23.98 -4.17 34.91
N TYR A 236 -24.26 -2.86 34.84
CA TYR A 236 -24.08 -1.97 33.68
C TYR A 236 -23.20 -0.77 34.05
N PRO A 237 -21.95 -0.99 34.49
CA PRO A 237 -21.17 0.07 35.10
C PRO A 237 -20.86 1.16 34.09
N LEU A 238 -20.84 2.42 34.54
CA LEU A 238 -20.50 3.58 33.71
C LEU A 238 -19.11 3.47 33.05
N THR A 239 -18.18 2.73 33.66
CA THR A 239 -16.84 2.45 33.13
C THR A 239 -16.80 1.33 32.08
N SER A 240 -17.93 0.67 31.80
CA SER A 240 -18.02 -0.38 30.79
C SER A 240 -17.70 0.18 29.41
N GLN A 241 -16.80 -0.48 28.69
CA GLN A 241 -16.51 -0.12 27.29
C GLN A 241 -17.64 -0.54 26.34
N GLU A 242 -18.45 -1.52 26.76
CA GLU A 242 -19.53 -2.07 25.93
C GLU A 242 -20.90 -1.45 26.28
N ARG A 243 -21.26 -1.43 27.56
CA ARG A 243 -22.63 -1.11 28.04
C ARG A 243 -22.61 -0.07 29.16
N PRO A 244 -22.11 1.15 28.93
CA PRO A 244 -22.09 2.16 29.96
C PRO A 244 -23.51 2.68 30.23
N VAL A 245 -23.97 2.57 31.48
CA VAL A 245 -25.24 3.16 31.94
C VAL A 245 -24.95 4.16 33.04
N ARG A 246 -25.53 5.35 32.91
CA ARG A 246 -25.49 6.39 33.92
C ARG A 246 -26.85 6.49 34.60
N TYR A 247 -26.90 6.09 35.86
CA TYR A 247 -28.09 6.27 36.69
C TYR A 247 -28.05 7.64 37.39
N GLN A 248 -29.10 8.45 37.21
CA GLN A 248 -29.25 9.79 37.79
C GLN A 248 -30.42 9.81 38.80
N GLY A 249 -30.46 8.80 39.69
CA GLY A 249 -31.57 8.52 40.60
C GLY A 249 -32.06 9.66 41.49
N ALA A 250 -33.35 9.60 41.87
CA ALA A 250 -34.06 10.46 42.84
C ALA A 250 -33.93 11.99 42.66
N ASP A 251 -33.63 12.43 41.44
CA ASP A 251 -33.49 13.84 41.10
C ASP A 251 -34.81 14.49 40.65
N TRP A 252 -35.89 13.72 40.50
CA TRP A 252 -37.16 14.27 40.03
C TRP A 252 -37.76 15.23 41.06
N GLU A 253 -37.95 16.51 40.70
CA GLU A 253 -38.58 17.50 41.57
C GLU A 253 -40.08 17.54 41.30
N SER A 254 -40.90 17.09 42.25
CA SER A 254 -42.36 16.95 42.08
C SER A 254 -43.13 18.27 41.88
N LYS A 255 -42.45 19.41 41.81
CA LYS A 255 -43.04 20.75 41.87
C LYS A 255 -43.54 21.30 40.53
N SER A 256 -43.08 20.82 39.37
CA SER A 256 -43.35 21.49 38.07
C SER A 256 -44.18 20.72 37.05
N SER A 257 -44.28 19.39 37.07
CA SER A 257 -45.35 18.56 36.45
C SER A 257 -44.92 17.10 36.33
N HIS A 258 -45.88 16.17 36.46
CA HIS A 258 -45.75 14.78 35.98
C HIS A 258 -46.42 14.67 34.61
N GLY A 259 -45.98 13.68 33.82
CA GLY A 259 -46.55 13.33 32.53
C GLY A 259 -45.78 13.89 31.33
N LYS A 260 -46.40 13.75 30.16
CA LYS A 260 -45.78 14.03 28.85
C LYS A 260 -45.13 15.41 28.73
N ILE A 261 -45.68 16.45 29.37
CA ILE A 261 -45.11 17.81 29.32
C ILE A 261 -43.70 17.86 29.95
N ALA A 262 -43.49 17.20 31.08
CA ALA A 262 -42.19 17.16 31.74
C ALA A 262 -41.17 16.36 30.92
N VAL A 263 -41.62 15.27 30.29
CA VAL A 263 -40.83 14.47 29.36
C VAL A 263 -40.44 15.29 28.12
N ASP A 264 -41.36 16.06 27.55
CA ASP A 264 -41.10 16.91 26.39
C ASP A 264 -40.08 18.02 26.73
N ILE A 265 -40.16 18.61 27.92
CA ILE A 265 -39.18 19.59 28.43
C ILE A 265 -37.81 18.92 28.58
N LEU A 266 -37.74 17.73 29.18
CA LEU A 266 -36.49 16.97 29.32
C LEU A 266 -35.88 16.65 27.96
N HIS A 267 -36.68 16.13 27.03
CA HIS A 267 -36.22 15.83 25.69
C HIS A 267 -35.70 17.09 24.99
N HIS A 268 -36.39 18.24 25.11
CA HIS A 268 -35.93 19.46 24.47
C HIS A 268 -34.51 19.88 24.90
N VAL A 269 -34.19 19.68 26.19
CA VAL A 269 -32.89 20.04 26.79
C VAL A 269 -31.85 18.94 26.61
N LEU A 270 -32.25 17.67 26.69
CA LEU A 270 -31.37 16.49 26.72
C LEU A 270 -31.45 15.63 25.44
N LYS A 271 -32.01 16.14 24.33
CA LYS A 271 -32.10 15.41 23.04
C LYS A 271 -30.77 14.87 22.52
N SER A 272 -29.66 15.50 22.90
CA SER A 272 -28.31 15.07 22.52
C SER A 272 -27.76 13.93 23.39
N ILE A 273 -28.52 13.49 24.40
CA ILE A 273 -28.16 12.43 25.34
C ILE A 273 -29.23 11.32 25.23
N PRO A 274 -28.84 10.07 24.95
CA PRO A 274 -29.77 8.95 24.97
C PRO A 274 -30.30 8.78 26.40
N THR A 275 -31.61 8.88 26.56
CA THR A 275 -32.24 8.96 27.88
C THR A 275 -33.46 8.07 27.96
N VAL A 276 -33.59 7.40 29.10
CA VAL A 276 -34.75 6.61 29.48
C VAL A 276 -35.30 7.17 30.78
N VAL A 277 -36.60 7.46 30.79
CA VAL A 277 -37.35 7.93 31.94
C VAL A 277 -38.40 6.87 32.27
N LEU A 278 -38.33 6.28 33.46
CA LEU A 278 -39.38 5.43 34.00
C LEU A 278 -40.25 6.27 34.93
N GLU A 279 -41.47 6.57 34.50
CA GLU A 279 -42.43 7.36 35.26
C GLU A 279 -43.52 6.47 35.84
N SER A 280 -43.62 6.42 37.17
CA SER A 280 -44.67 5.70 37.86
C SER A 280 -45.81 6.64 38.26
N LYS A 281 -46.99 6.45 37.69
CA LYS A 281 -48.20 7.23 37.96
C LYS A 281 -49.25 6.39 38.70
N VAL A 282 -49.80 6.96 39.76
CA VAL A 282 -50.92 6.35 40.50
C VAL A 282 -52.25 6.70 39.81
N ASP A 283 -53.09 5.70 39.58
CA ASP A 283 -54.45 5.83 39.06
C ASP A 283 -55.40 4.93 39.85
N GLY A 284 -55.88 5.42 40.98
CA GLY A 284 -56.66 4.65 41.95
C GLY A 284 -55.87 3.47 42.52
N ASP A 285 -56.40 2.26 42.35
CA ASP A 285 -55.76 1.02 42.82
C ASP A 285 -54.70 0.47 41.87
N LEU A 286 -54.49 1.14 40.73
CA LEU A 286 -53.52 0.75 39.72
C LEU A 286 -52.33 1.69 39.72
N LEU A 287 -51.14 1.11 39.72
CA LEU A 287 -49.90 1.81 39.45
C LEU A 287 -49.52 1.59 37.98
N ARG A 288 -49.48 2.67 37.20
CA ARG A 288 -49.10 2.62 35.78
C ARG A 288 -47.67 3.11 35.61
N ILE A 289 -46.82 2.29 35.02
CA ILE A 289 -45.45 2.67 34.69
C ILE A 289 -45.42 3.05 33.21
N TYR A 290 -45.06 4.29 32.96
CA TYR A 290 -44.78 4.84 31.65
C TYR A 290 -43.28 4.80 31.40
N LEU A 291 -42.92 4.39 30.19
CA LEU A 291 -41.58 4.49 29.67
C LEU A 291 -41.54 5.67 28.73
N ALA A 292 -40.70 6.64 29.05
CA ALA A 292 -40.23 7.61 28.08
C ALA A 292 -38.82 7.26 27.63
N GLY A 293 -38.54 7.35 26.34
CA GLY A 293 -37.22 7.09 25.81
C GLY A 293 -36.95 7.92 24.57
N TRP A 294 -35.71 8.33 24.40
CA TRP A 294 -35.24 8.84 23.12
C TRP A 294 -33.80 8.43 22.92
N ASP A 295 -33.52 8.09 21.68
CA ASP A 295 -32.16 7.94 21.19
C ASP A 295 -31.67 9.25 20.53
N ILE A 296 -30.36 9.33 20.27
CA ILE A 296 -29.69 10.41 19.53
C ILE A 296 -30.36 10.68 18.17
N LEU A 297 -30.99 9.66 17.56
CA LEU A 297 -31.62 9.72 16.24
C LEU A 297 -33.09 10.10 16.26
N GLU A 298 -33.76 9.99 17.41
CA GLU A 298 -35.20 10.20 17.49
C GLU A 298 -35.52 11.68 17.67
N LYS A 299 -36.38 12.23 16.78
CA LYS A 299 -36.78 13.64 16.82
C LYS A 299 -37.84 13.95 17.89
N VAL A 300 -38.51 12.91 18.41
CA VAL A 300 -39.64 13.01 19.35
C VAL A 300 -39.45 11.91 20.38
N PRO A 301 -39.63 12.20 21.68
CA PRO A 301 -39.50 11.18 22.71
C PRO A 301 -40.67 10.20 22.61
N HIS A 302 -40.34 8.92 22.61
CA HIS A 302 -41.33 7.87 22.79
C HIS A 302 -41.88 7.97 24.21
N TYR A 303 -43.20 7.88 24.39
CA TYR A 303 -43.86 7.91 25.70
C TYR A 303 -45.05 6.96 25.69
N GLU A 304 -44.89 5.79 26.30
CA GLU A 304 -45.90 4.75 26.31
C GLU A 304 -46.08 4.10 27.69
N LYS A 305 -47.25 3.53 27.91
CA LYS A 305 -47.53 2.76 29.12
C LYS A 305 -47.04 1.33 28.91
N VAL A 306 -46.06 0.90 29.72
CA VAL A 306 -45.43 -0.42 29.58
C VAL A 306 -45.96 -1.41 30.60
N LEU A 307 -46.23 -0.98 31.84
CA LEU A 307 -46.67 -1.89 32.90
C LEU A 307 -47.86 -1.31 33.67
N THR A 308 -48.82 -2.17 34.01
CA THR A 308 -49.91 -1.84 34.94
C THR A 308 -49.87 -2.81 36.11
N VAL A 309 -49.60 -2.30 37.30
CA VAL A 309 -49.46 -3.09 38.53
C VAL A 309 -50.64 -2.79 39.45
N PRO A 310 -51.51 -3.77 39.75
CA PRO A 310 -52.52 -3.62 40.80
C PRO A 310 -51.82 -3.74 42.17
N TRP A 311 -51.32 -2.63 42.69
CA TRP A 311 -50.40 -2.64 43.83
C TRP A 311 -51.02 -3.22 45.12
N LYS A 312 -52.35 -3.12 45.29
CA LYS A 312 -53.08 -3.76 46.40
C LYS A 312 -53.13 -5.29 46.25
N GLU A 313 -53.35 -5.80 45.03
CA GLU A 313 -53.32 -7.23 44.74
C GLU A 313 -51.91 -7.84 44.87
N VAL A 314 -50.86 -7.03 44.74
CA VAL A 314 -49.48 -7.45 45.07
C VAL A 314 -49.34 -7.69 46.57
N LEU A 315 -49.97 -6.85 47.39
CA LEU A 315 -49.83 -6.87 48.84
C LEU A 315 -50.75 -7.88 49.53
N TYR A 316 -51.90 -8.21 48.97
CA TYR A 316 -52.86 -9.14 49.59
C TYR A 316 -52.32 -10.57 49.78
N PRO A 317 -51.64 -11.21 48.80
CA PRO A 317 -50.98 -12.50 49.02
C PRO A 317 -49.91 -12.45 50.12
N ILE A 318 -49.22 -11.32 50.26
CA ILE A 318 -48.19 -11.09 51.26
C ILE A 318 -48.83 -10.92 52.65
N ALA A 319 -49.90 -10.14 52.75
CA ALA A 319 -50.71 -10.00 53.96
C ALA A 319 -51.32 -11.34 54.40
N ARG A 320 -51.81 -12.13 53.46
CA ARG A 320 -52.29 -13.49 53.69
C ARG A 320 -51.19 -14.39 54.29
N LYS A 321 -49.98 -14.34 53.71
CA LYS A 321 -48.82 -15.10 54.22
C LYS A 321 -48.44 -14.69 55.63
N TYR A 322 -48.35 -13.39 55.91
CA TYR A 322 -48.03 -12.91 57.27
C TYR A 322 -49.13 -13.24 58.28
N ALA A 323 -50.40 -13.21 57.88
CA ALA A 323 -51.49 -13.67 58.73
C ALA A 323 -51.36 -15.16 59.09
N GLN A 324 -50.94 -16.01 58.15
CA GLN A 324 -50.66 -17.43 58.41
C GLN A 324 -49.47 -17.63 59.35
N GLU A 325 -48.36 -16.92 59.11
CA GLU A 325 -47.19 -16.95 60.00
C GLU A 325 -47.55 -16.47 61.41
N TRP A 326 -48.36 -15.42 61.50
CA TRP A 326 -48.91 -14.92 62.75
C TRP A 326 -49.80 -15.96 63.44
N ARG A 327 -50.68 -16.66 62.70
CA ARG A 327 -51.49 -17.77 63.23
C ARG A 327 -50.63 -18.82 63.91
N GLU A 328 -49.59 -19.30 63.24
CA GLU A 328 -48.67 -20.31 63.79
C GLU A 328 -47.92 -19.81 65.02
N TYR A 329 -47.43 -18.57 64.97
CA TYR A 329 -46.71 -17.96 66.08
C TYR A 329 -47.62 -17.71 67.29
N ARG A 330 -48.85 -17.23 67.05
CA ARG A 330 -49.90 -17.03 68.05
C ARG A 330 -50.27 -18.35 68.73
N MET A 331 -50.45 -19.43 67.97
CA MET A 331 -50.71 -20.77 68.53
C MET A 331 -49.60 -21.23 69.48
N LYS A 332 -48.33 -21.08 69.07
CA LYS A 332 -47.16 -21.40 69.92
C LYS A 332 -47.08 -20.54 71.19
N LEU A 333 -47.58 -19.30 71.16
CA LEU A 333 -47.62 -18.42 72.32
C LEU A 333 -48.79 -18.72 73.27
N LEU A 334 -49.94 -19.13 72.72
CA LEU A 334 -51.09 -19.59 73.49
C LEU A 334 -50.77 -20.88 74.27
N GLU A 335 -50.07 -21.83 73.64
CA GLU A 335 -49.58 -23.06 74.30
C GLU A 335 -48.64 -22.76 75.48
N LYS A 336 -47.94 -21.61 75.44
CA LYS A 336 -47.06 -21.12 76.52
C LYS A 336 -47.80 -20.31 77.60
N GLY A 337 -49.14 -20.30 77.59
CA GLY A 337 -49.98 -19.69 78.62
C GLY A 337 -50.12 -18.17 78.52
N ARG A 338 -49.89 -17.56 77.34
CA ARG A 338 -50.10 -16.11 77.14
C ARG A 338 -51.59 -15.78 76.96
N SER A 339 -52.02 -14.61 77.45
CA SER A 339 -53.40 -14.12 77.28
C SER A 339 -53.70 -13.78 75.82
N LEU A 340 -54.88 -14.17 75.35
CA LEU A 340 -55.36 -13.88 74.00
C LEU A 340 -55.51 -12.37 73.74
N GLU A 341 -55.89 -11.60 74.76
CA GLU A 341 -56.03 -10.13 74.65
C GLU A 341 -54.69 -9.44 74.41
N ASP A 342 -53.63 -9.91 75.08
CA ASP A 342 -52.27 -9.41 74.87
C ASP A 342 -51.73 -9.74 73.48
N LEU A 343 -52.09 -10.92 72.95
CA LEU A 343 -51.71 -11.35 71.60
C LEU A 343 -52.43 -10.52 70.54
N LYS A 344 -53.74 -10.29 70.69
CA LYS A 344 -54.51 -9.40 69.80
C LYS A 344 -53.91 -8.00 69.72
N ARG A 345 -53.48 -7.45 70.88
CA ARG A 345 -52.84 -6.14 70.94
C ARG A 345 -51.45 -6.12 70.27
N ARG A 346 -50.72 -7.23 70.31
CA ARG A 346 -49.38 -7.38 69.70
C ARG A 346 -49.42 -7.66 68.20
N GLY A 347 -50.46 -8.34 67.71
CA GLY A 347 -50.56 -8.77 66.32
C GLY A 347 -50.86 -7.68 65.31
N GLY A 348 -51.35 -6.51 65.74
CA GLY A 348 -51.52 -5.35 64.87
C GLY A 348 -52.37 -5.66 63.63
N ASP A 349 -51.85 -5.36 62.44
CA ASP A 349 -52.52 -5.65 61.18
C ASP A 349 -52.60 -7.15 60.89
N ASP A 350 -51.67 -7.97 61.38
CA ASP A 350 -51.65 -9.42 61.10
C ASP A 350 -52.78 -10.16 61.80
N GLU A 351 -53.19 -9.71 62.99
CA GLU A 351 -54.37 -10.25 63.69
C GLU A 351 -55.66 -9.86 62.96
N LEU A 352 -55.75 -8.66 62.41
CA LEU A 352 -56.89 -8.22 61.59
C LEU A 352 -56.96 -9.01 60.28
N ASN A 353 -55.82 -9.23 59.64
CA ASN A 353 -55.69 -10.02 58.42
C ASN A 353 -55.96 -11.51 58.67
N LEU A 354 -55.65 -12.01 59.86
CA LEU A 354 -55.97 -13.38 60.27
C LEU A 354 -57.49 -13.60 60.34
N LEU A 355 -58.26 -12.63 60.84
CA LEU A 355 -59.72 -12.72 60.85
C LEU A 355 -60.29 -12.79 59.42
N ILE A 356 -59.75 -11.99 58.50
CA ILE A 356 -60.14 -12.00 57.08
C ILE A 356 -59.78 -13.34 56.42
N LEU A 357 -58.61 -13.90 56.76
CA LEU A 357 -58.19 -15.21 56.27
C LEU A 357 -59.09 -16.34 56.79
N GLU A 358 -59.47 -16.32 58.06
CA GLU A 358 -60.38 -17.30 58.65
C GLU A 358 -61.77 -17.21 57.98
N GLU A 359 -62.29 -16.00 57.72
CA GLU A 359 -63.52 -15.79 56.97
C GLU A 359 -63.44 -16.28 55.50
N GLU A 360 -62.31 -16.06 54.82
CA GLU A 360 -62.04 -16.60 53.48
C GLU A 360 -62.02 -18.14 53.47
N GLU A 361 -61.40 -18.76 54.48
CA GLU A 361 -61.33 -20.22 54.64
C GLU A 361 -62.72 -20.80 54.92
N GLU A 362 -63.52 -20.18 55.79
CA GLU A 362 -64.91 -20.56 56.06
C GLU A 362 -65.77 -20.49 54.79
N ASP A 363 -65.75 -19.37 54.06
CA ASP A 363 -66.51 -19.23 52.81
C ASP A 363 -66.09 -20.26 51.75
N ARG A 364 -64.81 -20.63 51.72
CA ARG A 364 -64.31 -21.71 50.86
C ARG A 364 -64.86 -23.07 51.27
N GLU A 365 -64.94 -23.38 52.56
CA GLU A 365 -65.54 -24.60 53.09
C GLU A 365 -67.05 -24.67 52.81
N PHE A 366 -67.75 -23.54 52.86
CA PHE A 366 -69.18 -23.43 52.52
C PHE A 366 -69.48 -23.32 51.01
N GLY A 367 -68.46 -23.42 50.14
CA GLY A 367 -68.63 -23.37 48.68
C GLY A 367 -69.03 -21.99 48.13
N ARG A 368 -68.77 -20.91 48.88
CA ARG A 368 -69.03 -19.50 48.51
C ARG A 368 -67.78 -18.78 47.97
N SER A 369 -66.78 -19.53 47.52
CA SER A 369 -65.52 -18.97 47.03
C SER A 369 -65.75 -17.96 45.88
N GLY A 370 -65.23 -16.74 46.05
CA GLY A 370 -65.32 -15.67 45.05
C GLY A 370 -66.58 -14.80 45.10
N GLN A 371 -67.46 -14.96 46.10
CA GLN A 371 -68.62 -14.06 46.29
C GLN A 371 -68.29 -12.77 47.06
N HIS A 372 -67.17 -12.75 47.80
CA HIS A 372 -66.71 -11.59 48.57
C HIS A 372 -65.34 -11.11 48.09
N ASP A 373 -65.17 -9.78 48.07
CA ASP A 373 -63.89 -9.11 47.81
C ASP A 373 -63.16 -8.86 49.14
N TYR A 374 -62.29 -9.79 49.54
CA TYR A 374 -61.58 -9.73 50.82
C TYR A 374 -60.47 -8.68 50.77
N LYS A 375 -60.67 -7.57 51.48
CA LYS A 375 -59.71 -6.45 51.54
C LYS A 375 -58.82 -6.55 52.76
N TYR A 376 -57.62 -7.10 52.58
CA TYR A 376 -56.61 -7.16 53.63
C TYR A 376 -56.14 -5.76 54.04
N ASN A 377 -55.79 -5.62 55.32
CA ASN A 377 -55.27 -4.42 55.93
C ASN A 377 -53.73 -4.35 55.78
N VAL A 378 -53.23 -3.25 55.24
CA VAL A 378 -51.83 -3.11 54.80
C VAL A 378 -51.26 -1.76 55.24
N ARG A 379 -51.24 -1.52 56.55
CA ARG A 379 -50.83 -0.22 57.14
C ARG A 379 -49.45 -0.26 57.80
N GLU A 380 -48.89 -1.44 58.05
CA GLU A 380 -47.54 -1.55 58.63
C GLU A 380 -46.40 -1.32 57.62
N ASP A 381 -45.29 -0.75 58.11
CA ASP A 381 -44.06 -0.46 57.35
C ASP A 381 -43.48 -1.68 56.59
N LYS A 382 -43.71 -2.89 57.08
CA LYS A 382 -43.19 -4.12 56.46
C LYS A 382 -43.77 -4.34 55.06
N TYR A 383 -45.04 -4.00 54.85
CA TYR A 383 -45.70 -4.14 53.55
C TYR A 383 -45.19 -3.14 52.53
N ILE A 384 -44.87 -1.92 52.97
CA ILE A 384 -44.25 -0.89 52.12
C ILE A 384 -42.89 -1.35 51.61
N ARG A 385 -42.10 -2.03 52.45
CA ARG A 385 -40.80 -2.60 52.03
C ARG A 385 -40.96 -3.67 50.95
N GLU A 386 -41.92 -4.56 51.11
CA GLU A 386 -42.21 -5.61 50.12
C GLU A 386 -42.70 -5.03 48.79
N LEU A 387 -43.59 -4.02 48.83
CA LEU A 387 -44.01 -3.31 47.62
C LEU A 387 -42.82 -2.60 46.95
N ALA A 388 -41.96 -1.93 47.72
CA ALA A 388 -40.78 -1.26 47.19
C ALA A 388 -39.78 -2.25 46.58
N GLN A 389 -39.65 -3.45 47.14
CA GLN A 389 -38.85 -4.53 46.57
C GLN A 389 -39.43 -5.03 45.24
N PHE A 390 -40.74 -5.30 45.19
CA PHE A 390 -41.39 -5.73 43.95
C PHE A 390 -41.29 -4.66 42.84
N LEU A 391 -41.57 -3.40 43.17
CA LEU A 391 -41.44 -2.30 42.23
C LEU A 391 -39.97 -2.09 41.82
N GLY A 392 -39.02 -2.27 42.73
CA GLY A 392 -37.59 -2.22 42.42
C GLY A 392 -37.20 -3.27 41.40
N ILE A 393 -37.65 -4.52 41.55
CA ILE A 393 -37.45 -5.58 40.55
C ILE A 393 -38.04 -5.19 39.20
N CYS A 394 -39.27 -4.66 39.17
CA CYS A 394 -39.90 -4.21 37.91
C CYS A 394 -39.06 -3.12 37.22
N HIS A 395 -38.59 -2.11 37.97
CA HIS A 395 -37.74 -1.05 37.42
C HIS A 395 -36.39 -1.59 36.95
N CYS A 396 -35.75 -2.50 37.69
CA CYS A 396 -34.51 -3.15 37.27
C CYS A 396 -34.67 -3.91 35.96
N ILE A 397 -35.76 -4.69 35.81
CA ILE A 397 -36.07 -5.40 34.55
C ILE A 397 -36.25 -4.39 33.41
N LEU A 398 -37.03 -3.33 33.61
CA LEU A 398 -37.26 -2.30 32.58
C LEU A 398 -35.97 -1.56 32.22
N VAL A 399 -35.15 -1.18 33.20
CA VAL A 399 -33.83 -0.56 32.96
C VAL A 399 -32.93 -1.49 32.17
N GLY A 400 -32.87 -2.78 32.55
CA GLY A 400 -32.09 -3.79 31.83
C GLY A 400 -32.57 -3.97 30.38
N LEU A 401 -33.89 -4.06 30.16
CA LEU A 401 -34.48 -4.17 28.83
C LEU A 401 -34.11 -2.97 27.96
N MET A 402 -34.18 -1.76 28.52
CA MET A 402 -33.86 -0.54 27.79
C MET A 402 -32.37 -0.37 27.53
N ALA A 403 -31.52 -0.72 28.50
CA ALA A 403 -30.08 -0.73 28.33
C ALA A 403 -29.65 -1.72 27.25
N ASP A 404 -30.18 -2.95 27.30
CA ASP A 404 -29.91 -3.96 26.28
C ASP A 404 -30.42 -3.52 24.91
N ARG A 405 -31.64 -2.99 24.81
CA ARG A 405 -32.18 -2.45 23.56
C ARG A 405 -31.29 -1.36 22.96
N TYR A 406 -30.89 -0.39 23.78
CA TYR A 406 -30.07 0.73 23.33
C TYR A 406 -28.67 0.27 22.88
N HIS A 407 -27.97 -0.52 23.70
CA HIS A 407 -26.61 -0.97 23.39
C HIS A 407 -26.56 -2.03 22.28
N PHE A 408 -27.60 -2.85 22.16
CA PHE A 408 -27.75 -3.77 21.03
C PHE A 408 -27.90 -3.01 19.72
N SER A 409 -28.77 -1.99 19.68
CA SER A 409 -29.02 -1.20 18.48
C SER A 409 -27.80 -0.36 18.06
N HIS A 410 -27.14 0.31 19.01
CA HIS A 410 -26.10 1.33 18.71
C HIS A 410 -24.66 0.85 18.84
N ALA A 411 -24.41 -0.20 19.61
CA ALA A 411 -23.07 -0.69 19.90
C ALA A 411 -22.85 -2.16 19.53
N ASP A 412 -23.85 -2.82 18.95
CA ASP A 412 -23.85 -4.25 18.57
C ASP A 412 -23.44 -5.16 19.73
N VAL A 413 -23.93 -4.81 20.93
CA VAL A 413 -23.60 -5.56 22.13
C VAL A 413 -24.76 -6.49 22.48
N HIS A 414 -24.43 -7.77 22.68
CA HIS A 414 -25.36 -8.80 23.09
C HIS A 414 -26.17 -8.39 24.34
N PRO A 415 -27.48 -8.66 24.45
CA PRO A 415 -28.26 -8.39 25.66
C PRO A 415 -27.66 -9.07 26.92
N LYS A 416 -27.61 -8.37 28.06
CA LYS A 416 -27.12 -8.88 29.36
C LYS A 416 -28.22 -9.38 30.27
N LEU A 417 -29.36 -8.70 30.24
CA LEU A 417 -30.45 -8.93 31.15
C LEU A 417 -30.87 -10.40 31.16
N PRO A 418 -30.91 -11.15 30.03
CA PRO A 418 -31.22 -12.58 30.08
C PRO A 418 -30.38 -13.32 31.14
N GLU A 419 -29.08 -13.09 31.23
CA GLU A 419 -28.22 -13.74 32.24
C GLU A 419 -28.59 -13.37 33.69
N LEU A 420 -29.14 -12.17 33.89
CA LEU A 420 -29.51 -11.64 35.21
C LEU A 420 -30.96 -11.96 35.61
N LEU A 421 -31.82 -12.33 34.65
CA LEU A 421 -33.24 -12.60 34.86
C LEU A 421 -33.50 -13.67 35.95
N PRO A 422 -32.79 -14.82 36.01
CA PRO A 422 -33.10 -15.85 36.99
C PRO A 422 -33.05 -15.33 38.44
N GLY A 423 -32.03 -14.54 38.79
CA GLY A 423 -31.88 -13.98 40.14
C GLY A 423 -32.85 -12.84 40.47
N LEU A 424 -33.40 -12.16 39.46
CA LEU A 424 -34.47 -11.16 39.63
C LEU A 424 -35.83 -11.82 39.80
N LEU A 425 -36.13 -12.83 38.98
CA LEU A 425 -37.41 -13.54 38.99
C LEU A 425 -37.59 -14.41 40.25
N GLU A 426 -36.51 -14.93 40.84
CA GLU A 426 -36.56 -15.65 42.12
C GLU A 426 -37.16 -14.79 43.25
N LYS A 427 -36.88 -13.48 43.24
CA LYS A 427 -37.29 -12.54 44.29
C LYS A 427 -38.73 -12.02 44.12
N VAL A 428 -39.44 -12.44 43.08
CA VAL A 428 -40.82 -12.02 42.81
C VAL A 428 -41.80 -12.83 43.69
N PRO A 429 -42.71 -12.17 44.42
CA PRO A 429 -43.49 -12.80 45.49
C PRO A 429 -44.60 -13.77 45.02
N SER A 430 -45.08 -13.69 43.76
CA SER A 430 -46.12 -14.59 43.24
C SER A 430 -45.78 -15.12 41.85
N GLU A 431 -46.21 -16.36 41.56
CA GLU A 431 -46.06 -16.98 40.24
C GLU A 431 -46.89 -16.28 39.15
N SER A 432 -48.06 -15.70 39.49
CA SER A 432 -48.85 -14.94 38.52
C SER A 432 -48.12 -13.68 38.05
N PHE A 433 -47.43 -13.00 38.95
CA PHE A 433 -46.62 -11.82 38.61
C PHE A 433 -45.36 -12.22 37.84
N LYS A 434 -44.74 -13.36 38.13
CA LYS A 434 -43.63 -13.89 37.31
C LYS A 434 -44.08 -14.14 35.88
N GLN A 435 -45.23 -14.79 35.66
CA GLN A 435 -45.74 -15.03 34.30
C GLN A 435 -46.06 -13.73 33.55
N MET A 436 -46.64 -12.75 34.25
CA MET A 436 -46.92 -11.43 33.67
C MET A 436 -45.63 -10.71 33.25
N LEU A 437 -44.62 -10.66 34.12
CA LEU A 437 -43.31 -10.05 33.81
C LEU A 437 -42.59 -10.79 32.68
N VAL A 438 -42.59 -12.13 32.69
CA VAL A 438 -41.97 -12.94 31.62
C VAL A 438 -42.65 -12.70 30.28
N GLY A 439 -43.97 -12.57 30.25
CA GLY A 439 -44.73 -12.22 29.04
C GLY A 439 -44.26 -10.91 28.43
N GLU A 440 -44.11 -9.86 29.26
CA GLU A 440 -43.63 -8.54 28.82
C GLU A 440 -42.16 -8.58 28.35
N ILE A 441 -41.29 -9.30 29.06
CA ILE A 441 -39.88 -9.48 28.68
C ILE A 441 -39.78 -10.16 27.31
N VAL A 442 -40.50 -11.28 27.13
CA VAL A 442 -40.49 -12.04 25.88
C VAL A 442 -41.04 -11.22 24.73
N SER A 443 -42.15 -10.50 24.93
CA SER A 443 -42.72 -9.62 23.91
C SER A 443 -41.74 -8.50 23.53
N SER A 444 -41.07 -7.91 24.52
CA SER A 444 -40.09 -6.83 24.30
C SER A 444 -38.89 -7.32 23.47
N TYR A 445 -38.32 -8.47 23.81
CA TYR A 445 -37.22 -9.05 23.05
C TYR A 445 -37.63 -9.54 21.66
N GLN A 446 -38.84 -10.08 21.51
CA GLN A 446 -39.35 -10.45 20.19
C GLN A 446 -39.47 -9.23 19.27
N ASN A 447 -39.99 -8.11 19.77
CA ASN A 447 -40.04 -6.86 19.01
C ASN A 447 -38.63 -6.34 18.68
N LEU A 448 -37.70 -6.41 19.64
CA LEU A 448 -36.30 -6.02 19.43
C LEU A 448 -35.66 -6.85 18.30
N TYR A 449 -35.81 -8.16 18.35
CA TYR A 449 -35.20 -9.07 17.38
C TYR A 449 -35.87 -8.97 16.00
N GLN A 450 -37.17 -8.71 15.93
CA GLN A 450 -37.85 -8.45 14.65
C GLN A 450 -37.37 -7.16 13.99
N LEU A 451 -37.22 -6.08 14.76
CA LEU A 451 -36.68 -4.82 14.24
C LEU A 451 -35.23 -4.99 13.76
N ALA A 452 -34.42 -5.73 14.51
CA ALA A 452 -33.05 -6.05 14.14
C ALA A 452 -32.92 -7.08 13.02
N GLY A 453 -34.00 -7.80 12.67
CA GLY A 453 -34.03 -8.82 11.62
C GLY A 453 -33.77 -8.32 10.23
N CYS A 454 -33.90 -7.01 10.00
CA CYS A 454 -33.53 -6.39 8.73
C CYS A 454 -32.02 -6.13 8.63
N ASP A 455 -31.36 -5.79 9.75
CA ASP A 455 -29.98 -5.32 9.75
C ASP A 455 -28.98 -6.43 10.14
N ARG A 456 -29.34 -7.31 11.10
CA ARG A 456 -28.44 -8.34 11.66
C ARG A 456 -29.10 -9.71 11.76
N PRO A 457 -29.47 -10.31 10.62
CA PRO A 457 -30.32 -11.49 10.61
C PRO A 457 -29.60 -12.73 11.19
N HIS A 458 -28.27 -12.77 11.18
CA HIS A 458 -27.44 -13.91 11.62
C HIS A 458 -27.27 -14.05 13.15
N LEU A 459 -27.36 -12.97 13.92
CA LEU A 459 -27.20 -13.02 15.39
C LEU A 459 -28.48 -13.50 16.10
N ILE A 460 -29.64 -13.25 15.49
CA ILE A 460 -30.96 -13.46 16.10
C ILE A 460 -31.18 -14.89 16.62
N PRO A 461 -30.79 -15.96 15.90
CA PRO A 461 -30.95 -17.31 16.43
C PRO A 461 -30.25 -17.50 17.78
N ASP A 462 -29.04 -16.99 17.96
CA ASP A 462 -28.30 -17.10 19.22
C ASP A 462 -28.99 -16.30 20.34
N LEU A 463 -29.47 -15.09 20.04
CA LEU A 463 -30.18 -14.25 21.02
C LEU A 463 -31.42 -14.95 21.60
N TYR A 464 -32.19 -15.64 20.73
CA TYR A 464 -33.34 -16.42 21.17
C TYR A 464 -32.94 -17.61 22.06
N LEU A 465 -31.79 -18.24 21.81
CA LEU A 465 -31.29 -19.32 22.66
C LEU A 465 -30.84 -18.80 24.03
N ASP A 466 -30.16 -17.66 24.06
CA ASP A 466 -29.71 -17.06 25.32
C ASP A 466 -30.91 -16.64 26.18
N LEU A 467 -31.98 -16.10 25.58
CA LEU A 467 -33.26 -15.88 26.28
C LEU A 467 -33.92 -17.20 26.70
N ALA A 468 -33.88 -18.25 25.88
CA ALA A 468 -34.45 -19.55 26.21
C ALA A 468 -33.77 -20.17 27.44
N LEU A 469 -32.44 -20.09 27.50
CA LEU A 469 -31.63 -20.61 28.60
C LEU A 469 -31.97 -19.90 29.93
N SER A 470 -32.14 -18.59 29.91
CA SER A 470 -32.57 -17.83 31.09
C SER A 470 -33.94 -18.25 31.60
N LEU A 471 -34.86 -18.55 30.69
CA LEU A 471 -36.24 -18.94 31.01
C LEU A 471 -36.37 -20.42 31.37
N SER A 472 -35.37 -21.27 31.13
CA SER A 472 -35.46 -22.71 31.42
C SER A 472 -35.50 -23.04 32.91
N HIS A 473 -35.10 -22.10 33.77
CA HIS A 473 -35.15 -22.23 35.23
C HIS A 473 -36.56 -22.05 35.81
N LEU A 474 -37.52 -21.57 35.01
CA LEU A 474 -38.90 -21.40 35.47
C LEU A 474 -39.63 -22.75 35.56
N PRO A 475 -40.57 -22.91 36.51
CA PRO A 475 -41.40 -24.11 36.60
C PRO A 475 -42.17 -24.40 35.31
N ASP A 476 -42.59 -23.34 34.60
CA ASP A 476 -43.19 -23.43 33.26
C ASP A 476 -42.13 -23.25 32.17
N GLN A 477 -41.65 -24.37 31.64
CA GLN A 477 -40.65 -24.40 30.57
C GLN A 477 -41.23 -24.11 29.17
N SER A 478 -42.54 -23.86 29.05
CA SER A 478 -43.17 -23.59 27.76
C SER A 478 -42.63 -22.32 27.09
N TRP A 479 -42.22 -21.33 27.89
CA TRP A 479 -41.59 -20.10 27.39
C TRP A 479 -40.21 -20.36 26.78
N ALA A 480 -39.36 -21.12 27.47
CA ALA A 480 -38.04 -21.51 26.97
C ALA A 480 -38.16 -22.33 25.67
N ARG A 481 -39.09 -23.30 25.64
CA ARG A 481 -39.35 -24.12 24.44
C ARG A 481 -39.77 -23.27 23.24
N LYS A 482 -40.67 -22.29 23.42
CA LYS A 482 -41.07 -21.38 22.34
C LYS A 482 -39.90 -20.57 21.80
N GLN A 483 -39.00 -20.08 22.65
CA GLN A 483 -37.83 -19.33 22.19
C GLN A 483 -36.86 -20.21 21.39
N ILE A 484 -36.66 -21.48 21.78
CA ILE A 484 -35.88 -22.45 20.98
C ILE A 484 -36.52 -22.66 19.59
N GLU A 485 -37.85 -22.82 19.53
CA GLU A 485 -38.57 -22.95 18.26
C GLU A 485 -38.40 -21.70 17.37
N TYR A 486 -38.47 -20.49 17.95
CA TYR A 486 -38.21 -19.25 17.22
C TYR A 486 -36.77 -19.17 16.71
N SER A 487 -35.78 -19.52 17.55
CA SER A 487 -34.37 -19.57 17.15
C SER A 487 -34.17 -20.45 15.91
N ILE A 488 -34.69 -21.68 15.95
CA ILE A 488 -34.53 -22.65 14.85
C ILE A 488 -35.22 -22.15 13.58
N LYS A 489 -36.43 -21.57 13.70
CA LYS A 489 -37.16 -21.01 12.55
C LYS A 489 -36.37 -19.90 11.85
N VAL A 490 -35.85 -18.94 12.62
CA VAL A 490 -35.03 -17.85 12.05
C VAL A 490 -33.76 -18.43 11.41
N TRP A 491 -33.08 -19.36 12.09
CA TRP A 491 -31.88 -20.02 11.57
C TRP A 491 -32.12 -20.75 10.24
N LEU A 492 -33.29 -21.37 10.05
CA LEU A 492 -33.69 -22.02 8.80
C LEU A 492 -34.06 -21.02 7.69
N MET A 493 -34.66 -19.87 8.04
CA MET A 493 -34.97 -18.78 7.08
C MET A 493 -33.71 -18.18 6.47
N LEU A 494 -32.67 -17.95 7.27
CA LEU A 494 -31.38 -17.45 6.78
C LEU A 494 -30.76 -18.34 5.69
N ARG A 495 -31.14 -19.62 5.64
CA ARG A 495 -30.66 -20.60 4.67
C ARG A 495 -31.64 -20.84 3.52
N ASN A 496 -32.65 -19.99 3.34
CA ASN A 496 -33.72 -20.13 2.34
C ASN A 496 -34.43 -21.49 2.37
N ARG A 497 -34.49 -22.15 3.53
CA ARG A 497 -35.13 -23.47 3.70
C ARG A 497 -36.59 -23.35 4.13
N VAL A 498 -36.99 -22.20 4.66
CA VAL A 498 -38.36 -21.88 5.09
C VAL A 498 -38.70 -20.49 4.58
N SER A 499 -39.88 -20.35 3.95
CA SER A 499 -40.35 -19.11 3.30
C SER A 499 -41.05 -18.13 4.25
N SER A 500 -41.58 -18.57 5.41
CA SER A 500 -42.18 -17.70 6.43
C SER A 500 -42.23 -18.30 7.84
N ILE A 501 -42.31 -17.46 8.88
CA ILE A 501 -42.45 -17.85 10.30
C ILE A 501 -43.81 -18.54 10.59
N GLU A 502 -44.80 -18.32 9.72
CA GLU A 502 -46.23 -18.56 9.98
C GLU A 502 -46.81 -19.79 9.28
N GLU A 503 -46.16 -20.35 8.25
CA GLU A 503 -46.72 -21.46 7.48
C GLU A 503 -46.47 -22.83 8.15
N LYS A 504 -47.47 -23.22 8.95
CA LYS A 504 -47.57 -24.42 9.83
C LYS A 504 -46.83 -24.24 11.16
N LYS A 505 -47.42 -24.71 12.27
CA LYS A 505 -46.76 -24.85 13.58
C LYS A 505 -46.03 -26.19 13.60
N PRO A 506 -44.78 -26.30 13.13
CA PRO A 506 -44.09 -27.57 13.12
C PRO A 506 -43.67 -27.85 14.56
N GLY A 507 -43.78 -29.10 15.00
CA GLY A 507 -43.27 -29.46 16.33
C GLY A 507 -41.75 -29.26 16.40
N LEU A 508 -41.20 -29.11 17.61
CA LEU A 508 -39.75 -29.03 17.84
C LEU A 508 -38.96 -30.13 17.10
N LEU A 509 -39.51 -31.35 17.00
CA LEU A 509 -38.91 -32.47 16.27
C LEU A 509 -38.75 -32.20 14.77
N GLU A 510 -39.79 -31.72 14.10
CA GLU A 510 -39.77 -31.42 12.65
C GLU A 510 -38.78 -30.29 12.33
N LEU A 511 -38.70 -29.29 13.22
CA LEU A 511 -37.74 -28.20 13.12
C LEU A 511 -36.30 -28.71 13.27
N LEU A 512 -36.05 -29.61 14.22
CA LEU A 512 -34.72 -30.18 14.44
C LEU A 512 -34.29 -31.13 13.32
N GLU A 513 -35.20 -31.91 12.75
CA GLU A 513 -34.93 -32.69 11.54
C GLU A 513 -34.52 -31.79 10.37
N ALA A 514 -35.24 -30.68 10.17
CA ALA A 514 -34.86 -29.68 9.16
C ALA A 514 -33.47 -29.09 9.42
N VAL A 515 -33.12 -28.80 10.68
CA VAL A 515 -31.77 -28.37 11.07
C VAL A 515 -30.74 -29.42 10.66
N THR A 516 -30.92 -30.70 11.05
CA THR A 516 -29.95 -31.76 10.72
C THR A 516 -29.69 -31.90 9.21
N SER A 517 -30.70 -31.64 8.38
CA SER A 517 -30.58 -31.69 6.92
C SER A 517 -29.84 -30.49 6.31
N ALA A 518 -29.79 -29.36 7.01
CA ALA A 518 -29.22 -28.10 6.55
C ALA A 518 -27.87 -27.75 7.20
N LEU A 519 -27.36 -28.62 8.07
CA LEU A 519 -26.12 -28.42 8.82
C LEU A 519 -24.89 -28.24 7.93
N THR A 520 -24.03 -27.31 8.33
CA THR A 520 -22.67 -27.15 7.82
C THR A 520 -21.66 -27.20 8.97
N VAL A 521 -20.37 -27.34 8.65
CA VAL A 521 -19.29 -27.37 9.67
C VAL A 521 -19.12 -26.06 10.42
N TRP A 522 -19.57 -24.94 9.85
CA TRP A 522 -19.46 -23.62 10.46
C TRP A 522 -20.52 -23.38 11.54
N ASP A 523 -21.52 -24.25 11.67
CA ASP A 523 -22.66 -24.07 12.58
C ASP A 523 -22.42 -24.63 13.99
N LYS A 524 -21.19 -25.05 14.28
CA LYS A 524 -20.83 -25.74 15.52
C LYS A 524 -21.21 -24.96 16.77
N GLU A 525 -20.90 -23.67 16.81
CA GLU A 525 -21.13 -22.81 17.98
C GLU A 525 -22.62 -22.66 18.30
N TYR A 526 -23.45 -22.41 17.28
CA TYR A 526 -24.90 -22.37 17.40
C TYR A 526 -25.47 -23.70 17.91
N LEU A 527 -24.98 -24.83 17.39
CA LEU A 527 -25.46 -26.16 17.80
C LEU A 527 -25.06 -26.53 19.22
N GLU A 528 -23.88 -26.11 19.67
CA GLU A 528 -23.44 -26.29 21.05
C GLU A 528 -24.35 -25.51 22.01
N LYS A 529 -24.69 -24.26 21.69
CA LYS A 529 -25.67 -23.46 22.45
C LYS A 529 -27.06 -24.08 22.43
N LEU A 530 -27.54 -24.50 21.26
CA LEU A 530 -28.86 -25.15 21.10
C LEU A 530 -28.92 -26.44 21.93
N ASN A 531 -27.87 -27.25 21.89
CA ASN A 531 -27.78 -28.48 22.67
C ASN A 531 -27.75 -28.22 24.19
N GLY A 532 -27.11 -27.13 24.62
CA GLY A 532 -27.15 -26.64 26.00
C GLY A 532 -28.56 -26.21 26.44
N CYS A 533 -29.29 -25.49 25.60
CA CYS A 533 -30.68 -25.11 25.87
C CYS A 533 -31.60 -26.33 25.96
N LEU A 534 -31.44 -27.30 25.05
CA LEU A 534 -32.17 -28.57 25.08
C LEU A 534 -31.84 -29.39 26.35
N ALA A 535 -30.61 -29.30 26.87
CA ALA A 535 -30.21 -29.90 28.14
C ALA A 535 -31.01 -29.30 29.30
N ALA A 536 -31.10 -27.96 29.32
CA ALA A 536 -31.72 -27.23 30.41
C ALA A 536 -33.23 -27.48 30.51
N ILE A 537 -33.91 -27.77 29.39
CA ILE A 537 -35.32 -28.19 29.36
C ILE A 537 -35.52 -29.71 29.49
N GLY A 538 -34.45 -30.51 29.61
CA GLY A 538 -34.53 -31.96 29.83
C GLY A 538 -34.83 -32.82 28.59
N GLU A 539 -34.62 -32.30 27.38
CA GLU A 539 -34.97 -32.97 26.10
C GLU A 539 -33.83 -33.87 25.57
N SER A 540 -33.48 -34.94 26.31
CA SER A 540 -32.30 -35.79 26.04
C SER A 540 -32.28 -36.51 24.67
N GLN A 541 -33.43 -36.86 24.11
CA GLN A 541 -33.51 -37.51 22.79
C GLN A 541 -33.11 -36.55 21.65
N HIS A 542 -33.51 -35.28 21.75
CA HIS A 542 -33.20 -34.25 20.77
C HIS A 542 -31.70 -33.87 20.80
N GLN A 543 -31.07 -33.95 21.97
CA GLN A 543 -29.63 -33.72 22.13
C GLN A 543 -28.79 -34.72 21.35
N GLU A 544 -29.11 -36.01 21.47
CA GLU A 544 -28.33 -37.06 20.81
C GLU A 544 -28.45 -36.95 19.28
N MET A 545 -29.63 -36.58 18.78
CA MET A 545 -29.86 -36.35 17.35
C MET A 545 -28.95 -35.24 16.78
N ILE A 546 -28.86 -34.09 17.43
CA ILE A 546 -27.97 -32.99 17.00
C ILE A 546 -26.50 -33.42 17.09
N ARG A 547 -26.10 -34.08 18.17
CA ARG A 547 -24.72 -34.50 18.40
C ARG A 547 -24.23 -35.46 17.30
N VAL A 548 -25.05 -36.45 16.93
CA VAL A 548 -24.75 -37.40 15.85
C VAL A 548 -24.67 -36.69 14.50
N ALA A 549 -25.59 -35.77 14.22
CA ALA A 549 -25.60 -35.01 12.97
C ALA A 549 -24.35 -34.12 12.81
N MET A 550 -23.89 -33.49 13.90
CA MET A 550 -22.67 -32.68 13.93
C MET A 550 -21.41 -33.52 13.65
N GLN A 551 -21.27 -34.68 14.32
CA GLN A 551 -20.14 -35.59 14.11
C GLN A 551 -20.06 -36.09 12.67
N ARG A 552 -21.22 -36.35 12.05
CA ARG A 552 -21.29 -36.75 10.65
C ARG A 552 -20.76 -35.67 9.71
N GLN A 553 -21.16 -34.41 9.90
CA GLN A 553 -20.71 -33.28 9.07
C GLN A 553 -19.21 -32.99 9.23
N GLU A 554 -18.68 -33.03 10.47
CA GLU A 554 -17.24 -32.87 10.70
C GLU A 554 -16.42 -33.97 10.00
N ALA A 555 -16.91 -35.21 10.00
CA ALA A 555 -16.25 -36.33 9.32
C ALA A 555 -16.28 -36.17 7.79
N GLU A 556 -17.40 -35.72 7.21
CA GLU A 556 -17.52 -35.46 5.77
C GLU A 556 -16.58 -34.34 5.31
N TYR A 557 -16.46 -33.25 6.07
CA TYR A 557 -15.53 -32.17 5.77
C TYR A 557 -14.06 -32.58 5.86
N LYS A 558 -13.66 -33.35 6.89
CA LYS A 558 -12.30 -33.89 6.99
C LYS A 558 -11.95 -34.73 5.76
N ARG A 559 -12.87 -35.61 5.31
CA ARG A 559 -12.70 -36.39 4.08
C ARG A 559 -12.54 -35.50 2.84
N GLN A 560 -13.31 -34.43 2.72
CA GLN A 560 -13.19 -33.48 1.60
C GLN A 560 -11.85 -32.72 1.60
N GLN A 561 -11.37 -32.28 2.77
CA GLN A 561 -10.08 -31.62 2.92
C GLN A 561 -8.91 -32.55 2.60
N GLU A 562 -8.97 -33.81 3.07
CA GLU A 562 -7.99 -34.83 2.72
C GLU A 562 -7.96 -35.12 1.22
N ALA A 563 -9.13 -35.27 0.59
CA ALA A 563 -9.24 -35.44 -0.86
C ALA A 563 -8.69 -34.23 -1.64
N LYS A 564 -8.94 -33.00 -1.19
CA LYS A 564 -8.38 -31.77 -1.79
C LYS A 564 -6.86 -31.73 -1.67
N ARG A 565 -6.31 -32.08 -0.49
CA ARG A 565 -4.87 -32.18 -0.25
C ARG A 565 -4.22 -33.25 -1.13
N GLN A 566 -4.87 -34.41 -1.29
CA GLN A 566 -4.41 -35.48 -2.19
C GLN A 566 -4.37 -35.01 -3.64
N ARG A 567 -5.45 -34.35 -4.13
CA ARG A 567 -5.47 -33.78 -5.48
C ARG A 567 -4.41 -32.72 -5.72
N GLN A 568 -4.13 -31.86 -4.72
CA GLN A 568 -3.06 -30.87 -4.82
C GLN A 568 -1.67 -31.53 -4.87
N LEU A 569 -1.47 -32.59 -4.10
CA LEU A 569 -0.23 -33.36 -4.12
C LEU A 569 -0.05 -34.06 -5.48
N GLU A 570 -1.11 -34.67 -6.02
CA GLU A 570 -1.11 -35.29 -7.35
C GLU A 570 -0.84 -34.25 -8.45
N ALA A 571 -1.49 -33.09 -8.42
CA ALA A 571 -1.24 -32.01 -9.38
C ALA A 571 0.20 -31.47 -9.29
N LYS A 572 0.76 -31.35 -8.08
CA LYS A 572 2.17 -30.96 -7.89
C LYS A 572 3.11 -32.02 -8.48
N ARG A 573 2.80 -33.31 -8.28
CA ARG A 573 3.57 -34.44 -8.81
C ARG A 573 3.50 -34.49 -10.34
N GLN A 574 2.33 -34.24 -10.93
CA GLN A 574 2.15 -34.14 -12.38
C GLN A 574 2.94 -32.97 -12.97
N ARG A 575 2.92 -31.79 -12.35
CA ARG A 575 3.73 -30.63 -12.79
C ARG A 575 5.23 -30.91 -12.71
N GLN A 576 5.68 -31.62 -11.68
CA GLN A 576 7.09 -32.04 -11.58
C GLN A 576 7.46 -33.01 -12.70
N LEU A 577 6.58 -33.99 -12.99
CA LEU A 577 6.78 -34.94 -14.08
C LEU A 577 6.78 -34.26 -15.46
N GLU A 578 5.89 -33.29 -15.69
CA GLU A 578 5.85 -32.48 -16.92
C GLU A 578 7.09 -31.60 -17.06
N ALA A 579 7.53 -30.94 -15.98
CA ALA A 579 8.77 -30.14 -15.99
C ALA A 579 10.00 -31.01 -16.26
N GLU A 580 10.07 -32.22 -15.70
CA GLU A 580 11.13 -33.18 -15.98
C GLU A 580 11.09 -33.66 -17.44
N ARG A 581 9.90 -33.94 -17.97
CA ARG A 581 9.71 -34.30 -19.38
C ARG A 581 10.10 -33.15 -20.33
N GLN A 582 9.78 -31.92 -19.99
CA GLN A 582 10.19 -30.74 -20.76
C GLN A 582 11.70 -30.55 -20.75
N ARG A 583 12.36 -30.72 -19.58
CA ARG A 583 13.83 -30.69 -19.50
C ARG A 583 14.48 -31.80 -20.33
N GLN A 584 13.89 -32.99 -20.36
CA GLN A 584 14.37 -34.10 -21.20
C GLN A 584 14.21 -33.77 -22.69
N LEU A 585 13.07 -33.22 -23.10
CA LEU A 585 12.82 -32.78 -24.48
C LEU A 585 13.77 -31.63 -24.89
N GLU A 586 14.00 -30.67 -24.01
CA GLU A 586 14.95 -29.57 -24.25
C GLU A 586 16.38 -30.08 -24.34
N ALA A 587 16.80 -31.00 -23.46
CA ALA A 587 18.12 -31.62 -23.54
C ALA A 587 18.30 -32.47 -24.81
N GLU A 588 17.26 -33.16 -25.25
CA GLU A 588 17.28 -33.92 -26.51
C GLU A 588 17.34 -32.98 -27.71
N ARG A 589 16.57 -31.90 -27.72
CA ARG A 589 16.63 -30.85 -28.76
C ARG A 589 18.01 -30.18 -28.79
N GLN A 590 18.59 -29.91 -27.64
CA GLN A 590 19.92 -29.33 -27.52
C GLN A 590 20.97 -30.30 -28.07
N ARG A 591 20.89 -31.59 -27.75
CA ARG A 591 21.77 -32.62 -28.35
C ARG A 591 21.57 -32.77 -29.85
N GLN A 592 20.34 -32.63 -30.35
CA GLN A 592 20.07 -32.66 -31.80
C GLN A 592 20.67 -31.44 -32.49
N LEU A 593 20.51 -30.24 -31.93
CA LEU A 593 21.13 -29.01 -32.43
C LEU A 593 22.66 -29.08 -32.36
N GLU A 594 23.23 -29.62 -31.28
CA GLU A 594 24.67 -29.84 -31.15
C GLU A 594 25.18 -30.88 -32.15
N ALA A 595 24.43 -31.97 -32.38
CA ALA A 595 24.79 -32.98 -33.37
C ALA A 595 24.65 -32.45 -34.81
N GLU A 596 23.64 -31.62 -35.08
CA GLU A 596 23.47 -30.95 -36.37
C GLU A 596 24.56 -29.91 -36.60
N HIS A 597 24.89 -29.12 -35.57
CA HIS A 597 26.00 -28.19 -35.61
C HIS A 597 27.34 -28.91 -35.78
N GLN A 598 27.57 -30.05 -35.11
CA GLN A 598 28.76 -30.87 -35.31
C GLN A 598 28.81 -31.49 -36.70
N ARG A 599 27.68 -31.93 -37.27
CA ARG A 599 27.61 -32.39 -38.66
C ARG A 599 27.87 -31.27 -39.66
N GLN A 600 27.38 -30.07 -39.39
CA GLN A 600 27.68 -28.88 -40.20
C GLN A 600 29.16 -28.53 -40.07
N LEU A 601 29.71 -28.54 -38.87
CA LEU A 601 31.13 -28.28 -38.63
C LEU A 601 32.01 -29.37 -39.27
N GLU A 602 31.60 -30.63 -39.26
CA GLU A 602 32.30 -31.73 -39.94
C GLU A 602 32.17 -31.65 -41.46
N ALA A 603 31.00 -31.26 -41.98
CA ALA A 603 30.79 -31.02 -43.41
C ALA A 603 31.60 -29.82 -43.90
N GLU A 604 31.54 -28.69 -43.19
CA GLU A 604 32.38 -27.51 -43.41
C GLU A 604 33.87 -27.86 -43.26
N ARG A 605 34.25 -28.71 -42.30
CA ARG A 605 35.64 -29.14 -42.14
C ARG A 605 36.07 -30.09 -43.25
N GLN A 606 35.19 -30.91 -43.82
CA GLN A 606 35.50 -31.74 -44.98
C GLN A 606 35.56 -30.92 -46.27
N GLU A 607 34.65 -29.96 -46.46
CA GLU A 607 34.72 -28.97 -47.53
C GLU A 607 35.97 -28.10 -47.39
N GLN A 608 36.34 -27.70 -46.17
CA GLN A 608 37.59 -27.00 -45.88
C GLN A 608 38.81 -27.90 -46.09
N LEU A 609 38.76 -29.20 -45.79
CA LEU A 609 39.90 -30.09 -46.06
C LEU A 609 40.06 -30.39 -47.55
N GLU A 610 38.95 -30.46 -48.30
CA GLU A 610 38.96 -30.65 -49.75
C GLU A 610 39.34 -29.35 -50.48
N ALA A 611 38.84 -28.21 -50.00
CA ALA A 611 39.28 -26.88 -50.41
C ALA A 611 40.75 -26.68 -50.05
N GLU A 612 41.20 -26.98 -48.82
CA GLU A 612 42.61 -26.95 -48.42
C GLU A 612 43.47 -27.91 -49.22
N ARG A 613 42.97 -29.07 -49.69
CA ARG A 613 43.74 -29.97 -50.55
C ARG A 613 43.84 -29.48 -51.99
N GLN A 614 42.80 -28.82 -52.51
CA GLN A 614 42.83 -28.16 -53.81
C GLN A 614 43.67 -26.89 -53.76
N GLU A 615 43.48 -26.10 -52.71
CA GLU A 615 44.20 -24.89 -52.37
C GLU A 615 45.64 -25.20 -51.94
N GLN A 616 45.99 -26.34 -51.33
CA GLN A 616 47.40 -26.74 -51.12
C GLN A 616 48.08 -27.10 -52.44
N ARG A 617 47.35 -27.70 -53.40
CA ARG A 617 47.88 -28.01 -54.74
C ARG A 617 48.00 -26.76 -55.62
N GLU A 618 47.16 -25.76 -55.42
CA GLU A 618 47.22 -24.47 -56.08
C GLU A 618 48.17 -23.49 -55.36
N ALA A 619 48.21 -23.50 -54.03
CA ALA A 619 49.13 -22.78 -53.16
C ALA A 619 50.54 -23.34 -53.22
N GLU A 620 50.78 -24.61 -53.52
CA GLU A 620 52.15 -25.08 -53.79
C GLU A 620 52.66 -24.54 -55.14
N ARG A 621 51.78 -24.44 -56.15
CA ARG A 621 52.08 -23.79 -57.44
C ARG A 621 52.14 -22.27 -57.34
N GLN A 622 51.35 -21.65 -56.47
CA GLN A 622 51.35 -20.22 -56.20
C GLN A 622 52.47 -19.83 -55.24
N ARG A 623 52.82 -20.61 -54.21
CA ARG A 623 53.99 -20.40 -53.34
C ARG A 623 55.29 -20.47 -54.13
N GLN A 624 55.40 -21.35 -55.13
CA GLN A 624 56.56 -21.33 -56.04
C GLN A 624 56.62 -20.06 -56.90
N ARG A 625 55.48 -19.47 -57.27
CA ARG A 625 55.39 -18.21 -58.05
C ARG A 625 55.44 -16.94 -57.18
N GLU A 626 54.97 -17.01 -55.94
CA GLU A 626 54.91 -15.94 -54.96
C GLU A 626 56.20 -15.83 -54.16
N ALA A 627 56.91 -16.93 -53.88
CA ALA A 627 58.27 -16.86 -53.33
C ALA A 627 59.25 -16.20 -54.31
N GLU A 628 59.03 -16.41 -55.62
CA GLU A 628 59.80 -15.74 -56.68
C GLU A 628 59.42 -14.25 -56.82
N ARG A 629 58.13 -13.91 -56.67
CA ARG A 629 57.64 -12.50 -56.63
C ARG A 629 57.96 -11.76 -55.33
N GLN A 630 57.95 -12.42 -54.18
CA GLN A 630 58.30 -11.83 -52.88
C GLN A 630 59.80 -11.56 -52.79
N ARG A 631 60.65 -12.46 -53.32
CA ARG A 631 62.08 -12.15 -53.53
C ARG A 631 62.28 -10.94 -54.44
N GLN A 632 61.49 -10.80 -55.51
CA GLN A 632 61.58 -9.64 -56.40
C GLN A 632 61.06 -8.34 -55.76
N ARG A 633 59.98 -8.39 -54.96
CA ARG A 633 59.41 -7.23 -54.24
C ARG A 633 60.25 -6.77 -53.05
N GLU A 634 60.92 -7.68 -52.35
CA GLU A 634 61.85 -7.33 -51.28
C GLU A 634 63.13 -6.68 -51.83
N ILE A 635 63.61 -7.13 -53.00
CA ILE A 635 64.70 -6.50 -53.76
C ILE A 635 64.28 -5.11 -54.30
N GLU A 636 63.01 -4.93 -54.68
CA GLU A 636 62.48 -3.65 -55.17
C GLU A 636 62.17 -2.65 -54.03
N ARG A 637 61.66 -3.12 -52.88
CA ARG A 637 61.41 -2.29 -51.67
C ARG A 637 62.71 -1.79 -51.03
N LYS A 638 63.76 -2.62 -51.00
CA LYS A 638 65.12 -2.19 -50.59
C LYS A 638 65.77 -1.22 -51.59
N ARG A 639 65.50 -1.35 -52.89
CA ARG A 639 65.99 -0.40 -53.93
C ARG A 639 65.27 0.95 -53.98
N LYS A 640 64.01 1.02 -53.53
CA LYS A 640 63.24 2.27 -53.48
C LYS A 640 63.60 3.15 -52.28
N LEU A 641 63.93 2.55 -51.12
CA LEU A 641 64.35 3.32 -49.95
C LEU A 641 65.79 3.88 -50.03
N GLU A 642 66.68 3.31 -50.86
CA GLU A 642 68.08 3.79 -51.02
C GLU A 642 68.21 5.09 -51.86
N ASN A 643 67.13 5.69 -52.36
CA ASN A 643 67.15 6.88 -53.26
C ASN A 643 66.17 8.01 -52.88
N ALA A 644 65.89 8.23 -51.60
CA ALA A 644 65.20 9.45 -51.16
C ALA A 644 66.16 10.65 -51.24
N SER A 645 65.75 11.75 -51.86
CA SER A 645 66.57 12.97 -51.99
C SER A 645 65.76 14.23 -51.70
N VAL A 646 66.42 15.26 -51.17
CA VAL A 646 65.83 16.58 -50.92
C VAL A 646 65.43 17.21 -52.26
N ALA A 647 64.15 17.53 -52.40
CA ALA A 647 63.62 18.16 -53.61
C ALA A 647 63.95 19.66 -53.66
N TYR A 648 63.73 20.39 -52.56
CA TYR A 648 64.12 21.79 -52.37
C TYR A 648 64.00 22.19 -50.88
N THR A 649 64.54 23.36 -50.51
CA THR A 649 64.62 23.86 -49.13
C THR A 649 63.98 25.24 -49.00
N LEU A 650 63.18 25.45 -47.95
CA LEU A 650 62.58 26.72 -47.53
C LEU A 650 63.22 27.16 -46.19
N GLY A 651 62.96 28.37 -45.70
CA GLY A 651 63.60 28.80 -44.45
C GLY A 651 62.94 29.98 -43.74
N HIS A 652 63.19 30.02 -42.43
CA HIS A 652 62.85 31.09 -41.50
C HIS A 652 64.11 31.81 -41.01
N SER A 653 63.92 32.91 -40.27
CA SER A 653 65.04 33.67 -39.68
C SER A 653 65.49 33.15 -38.30
N GLY A 654 64.75 32.17 -37.76
CA GLY A 654 65.08 31.43 -36.55
C GLY A 654 64.60 29.98 -36.66
N SER A 655 64.74 29.22 -35.56
CA SER A 655 64.36 27.81 -35.47
C SER A 655 62.94 27.53 -35.98
N VAL A 656 62.75 26.44 -36.72
CA VAL A 656 61.43 26.01 -37.20
C VAL A 656 60.88 24.93 -36.27
N ASN A 657 60.08 25.37 -35.30
CA ASN A 657 59.58 24.50 -34.23
C ASN A 657 58.44 23.57 -34.68
N SER A 658 57.69 23.93 -35.71
CA SER A 658 56.55 23.12 -36.14
C SER A 658 56.17 23.33 -37.60
N VAL A 659 55.87 22.23 -38.31
CA VAL A 659 55.36 22.23 -39.69
C VAL A 659 54.07 21.40 -39.80
N ALA A 660 53.13 21.86 -40.62
CA ALA A 660 51.87 21.16 -40.89
C ALA A 660 51.45 21.32 -42.35
N ILE A 661 50.97 20.24 -42.96
CA ILE A 661 50.47 20.23 -44.35
C ILE A 661 48.95 20.28 -44.35
N SER A 662 48.35 21.03 -45.29
CA SER A 662 46.91 21.08 -45.45
C SER A 662 46.33 19.74 -45.95
N PRO A 663 45.06 19.43 -45.61
CA PRO A 663 44.42 18.17 -46.03
C PRO A 663 44.34 17.97 -47.55
N ASP A 664 44.36 19.05 -48.34
CA ASP A 664 44.40 19.00 -49.81
C ASP A 664 45.81 18.80 -50.38
N GLY A 665 46.84 18.79 -49.53
CA GLY A 665 48.24 18.61 -49.90
C GLY A 665 48.86 19.79 -50.64
N GLN A 666 48.21 20.96 -50.69
CA GLN A 666 48.68 22.09 -51.50
C GLN A 666 49.44 23.14 -50.68
N ILE A 667 49.18 23.24 -49.38
CA ILE A 667 49.68 24.30 -48.51
C ILE A 667 50.49 23.69 -47.38
N LEU A 668 51.61 24.34 -47.06
CA LEU A 668 52.44 24.07 -45.90
C LEU A 668 52.37 25.27 -44.94
N VAL A 669 52.23 25.02 -43.65
CA VAL A 669 52.26 26.05 -42.61
C VAL A 669 53.42 25.74 -41.67
N SER A 670 54.23 26.75 -41.36
CA SER A 670 55.35 26.65 -40.44
C SER A 670 55.26 27.69 -39.33
N GLY A 671 55.56 27.29 -38.10
CA GLY A 671 55.74 28.18 -36.95
C GLY A 671 57.20 28.23 -36.53
N SER A 672 57.70 29.42 -36.19
CA SER A 672 59.12 29.65 -35.89
C SER A 672 59.34 30.51 -34.64
N ASP A 673 60.55 30.39 -34.08
CA ASP A 673 61.13 31.26 -33.05
C ASP A 673 61.18 32.75 -33.45
N ASP A 674 61.10 33.05 -34.74
CA ASP A 674 61.01 34.42 -35.25
C ASP A 674 59.66 35.12 -34.95
N LYS A 675 58.78 34.45 -34.18
CA LYS A 675 57.46 34.89 -33.72
C LYS A 675 56.42 34.98 -34.84
N THR A 676 56.69 34.35 -35.97
CA THR A 676 55.80 34.33 -37.13
C THR A 676 55.27 32.93 -37.43
N ILE A 677 54.12 32.90 -38.10
CA ILE A 677 53.60 31.70 -38.76
C ILE A 677 53.58 32.00 -40.26
N THR A 678 54.28 31.20 -41.06
CA THR A 678 54.35 31.39 -42.52
C THR A 678 53.61 30.29 -43.25
N ILE A 679 52.83 30.69 -44.25
CA ILE A 679 52.05 29.82 -45.12
C ILE A 679 52.74 29.77 -46.49
N TRP A 680 53.05 28.58 -46.98
CA TRP A 680 53.76 28.29 -48.22
C TRP A 680 52.92 27.47 -49.18
N ASP A 681 53.13 27.63 -50.48
CA ASP A 681 52.64 26.72 -51.51
C ASP A 681 53.60 25.51 -51.62
N LEU A 682 53.11 24.30 -51.34
CA LEU A 682 53.93 23.07 -51.28
C LEU A 682 54.42 22.60 -52.66
N SER A 683 53.77 23.04 -53.74
CA SER A 683 54.16 22.63 -55.09
C SER A 683 55.28 23.50 -55.68
N THR A 684 55.30 24.79 -55.30
CA THR A 684 56.21 25.80 -55.85
C THR A 684 57.25 26.32 -54.86
N GLY A 685 57.04 26.12 -53.55
CA GLY A 685 57.89 26.65 -52.49
C GLY A 685 57.74 28.15 -52.27
N GLN A 686 56.69 28.80 -52.80
CA GLN A 686 56.49 30.24 -52.64
C GLN A 686 55.78 30.58 -51.32
N GLU A 687 56.23 31.64 -50.66
CA GLU A 687 55.56 32.21 -49.48
C GLU A 687 54.24 32.88 -49.90
N LEU A 688 53.13 32.40 -49.36
CA LEU A 688 51.78 32.90 -49.63
C LEU A 688 51.35 33.97 -48.62
N ARG A 689 51.68 33.77 -47.32
CA ARG A 689 51.27 34.69 -46.25
C ARG A 689 52.07 34.49 -44.96
N THR A 690 52.46 35.59 -44.32
CA THR A 690 53.00 35.61 -42.95
C THR A 690 51.94 36.12 -41.96
N LEU A 691 51.72 35.42 -40.85
CA LEU A 691 50.83 35.80 -39.75
C LEU A 691 51.66 36.23 -38.55
N THR A 692 51.39 37.43 -38.03
CA THR A 692 52.08 38.03 -36.88
C THR A 692 51.07 38.32 -35.76
N GLY A 693 51.34 37.85 -34.53
CA GLY A 693 50.43 38.10 -33.40
C GLY A 693 50.85 37.48 -32.06
N HIS A 694 51.71 36.45 -32.06
CA HIS A 694 52.25 35.88 -30.84
C HIS A 694 53.33 36.78 -30.23
N SER A 695 53.34 36.91 -28.90
CA SER A 695 54.33 37.74 -28.18
C SER A 695 55.68 37.06 -27.99
N GLU A 696 55.71 35.72 -28.11
CA GLU A 696 56.89 34.86 -28.01
C GLU A 696 56.88 33.79 -29.11
N SER A 697 57.84 32.85 -29.05
CA SER A 697 57.98 31.75 -30.01
C SER A 697 56.68 30.94 -30.19
N VAL A 698 56.48 30.46 -31.42
CA VAL A 698 55.39 29.55 -31.80
C VAL A 698 55.92 28.13 -31.75
N ASN A 699 55.40 27.32 -30.83
CA ASN A 699 55.95 25.98 -30.58
C ASN A 699 55.27 24.87 -31.39
N SER A 700 53.98 25.01 -31.70
CA SER A 700 53.23 23.99 -32.43
C SER A 700 52.17 24.63 -33.31
N VAL A 701 51.99 24.12 -34.53
CA VAL A 701 50.93 24.48 -35.46
C VAL A 701 50.22 23.22 -35.98
N ALA A 702 48.89 23.24 -36.05
CA ALA A 702 48.10 22.14 -36.61
C ALA A 702 46.89 22.66 -37.39
N ILE A 703 46.57 22.00 -38.51
CA ILE A 703 45.44 22.33 -39.39
C ILE A 703 44.36 21.25 -39.23
N SER A 704 43.09 21.65 -39.16
CA SER A 704 41.98 20.69 -39.10
C SER A 704 41.76 19.94 -40.43
N PRO A 705 41.16 18.73 -40.39
CA PRO A 705 40.88 17.94 -41.59
C PRO A 705 39.98 18.63 -42.64
N ASP A 706 39.17 19.59 -42.24
CA ASP A 706 38.33 20.41 -43.13
C ASP A 706 39.05 21.65 -43.70
N GLY A 707 40.28 21.91 -43.27
CA GLY A 707 41.09 23.06 -43.67
C GLY A 707 40.61 24.41 -43.11
N GLN A 708 39.66 24.43 -42.16
CA GLN A 708 39.01 25.66 -41.67
C GLN A 708 39.48 26.15 -40.29
N ILE A 709 40.24 25.35 -39.55
CA ILE A 709 40.72 25.65 -38.19
C ILE A 709 42.25 25.50 -38.16
N LEU A 710 42.93 26.50 -37.59
CA LEU A 710 44.36 26.45 -37.27
C LEU A 710 44.50 26.52 -35.76
N VAL A 711 45.28 25.61 -35.19
CA VAL A 711 45.61 25.56 -33.76
C VAL A 711 47.06 25.94 -33.62
N SER A 712 47.37 26.83 -32.68
CA SER A 712 48.75 27.24 -32.38
C SER A 712 48.99 27.30 -30.87
N SER A 713 50.14 26.82 -30.40
CA SER A 713 50.60 26.96 -29.00
C SER A 713 51.81 27.89 -28.88
N SER A 714 51.90 28.66 -27.78
CA SER A 714 53.01 29.58 -27.48
C SER A 714 53.20 29.74 -25.96
N HIS A 715 54.43 29.93 -25.49
CA HIS A 715 54.73 30.27 -24.09
C HIS A 715 54.40 31.73 -23.77
N THR A 716 53.68 32.00 -22.67
CA THR A 716 53.50 33.38 -22.17
C THR A 716 53.92 33.49 -20.69
N VAL A 717 54.92 34.31 -20.40
CA VAL A 717 55.35 34.66 -19.03
C VAL A 717 54.69 35.96 -18.61
N VAL A 718 53.77 35.92 -17.64
CA VAL A 718 53.22 37.14 -17.04
C VAL A 718 54.09 37.54 -15.86
N SER A 719 54.83 38.65 -16.01
CA SER A 719 55.63 39.23 -14.93
C SER A 719 54.76 40.15 -14.06
N VAL A 720 54.55 39.82 -12.77
CA VAL A 720 53.93 40.74 -11.81
C VAL A 720 55.01 41.33 -10.90
N ARG A 721 55.24 42.65 -10.98
CA ARG A 721 56.17 43.37 -10.10
C ARG A 721 55.44 43.81 -8.83
N THR A 722 55.89 43.35 -7.67
CA THR A 722 55.43 43.86 -6.37
C THR A 722 56.61 44.46 -5.60
N VAL A 723 56.46 45.69 -5.08
CA VAL A 723 57.48 46.37 -4.26
C VAL A 723 57.45 45.81 -2.85
N VAL A 724 58.57 45.29 -2.35
CA VAL A 724 58.71 44.86 -0.95
C VAL A 724 59.80 45.71 -0.29
N ASN A 725 59.37 46.63 0.56
CA ASN A 725 60.16 47.50 1.46
C ASN A 725 60.97 48.66 0.84
N TYR A 726 60.69 49.87 1.33
CA TYR A 726 61.47 51.09 1.14
C TYR A 726 62.25 51.37 2.43
N ASN A 727 63.58 51.38 2.39
CA ASN A 727 64.39 51.73 3.55
C ASN A 727 64.74 53.24 3.51
N SER A 728 64.25 54.02 4.47
CA SER A 728 64.33 55.49 4.44
C SER A 728 65.73 56.07 4.62
N GLU A 729 66.70 55.28 5.11
CA GLU A 729 68.06 55.75 5.37
C GLU A 729 69.06 55.47 4.23
N SER A 730 68.79 54.50 3.34
CA SER A 730 69.73 54.11 2.26
C SER A 730 69.23 54.37 0.83
N HIS A 731 67.98 54.81 0.63
CA HIS A 731 67.39 55.04 -0.71
C HIS A 731 67.59 53.84 -1.67
N THR A 732 67.55 52.60 -1.15
CA THR A 732 67.67 51.38 -1.95
C THR A 732 66.36 50.57 -1.88
N ALA A 733 65.79 50.29 -3.05
CA ALA A 733 64.66 49.37 -3.21
C ALA A 733 65.18 48.00 -3.66
N VAL A 734 64.76 46.93 -2.98
CA VAL A 734 65.02 45.55 -3.42
C VAL A 734 63.78 45.06 -4.17
N MET A 735 63.95 44.72 -5.45
CA MET A 735 62.89 44.21 -6.31
C MET A 735 62.89 42.67 -6.26
N GLY A 736 61.74 42.05 -6.00
CA GLY A 736 61.53 40.61 -6.15
C GLY A 736 60.58 40.31 -7.30
N ASN A 737 60.98 39.44 -8.24
CA ASN A 737 60.13 38.94 -9.32
C ASN A 737 59.41 37.67 -8.85
N VAL A 738 58.10 37.58 -9.08
CA VAL A 738 57.32 36.32 -8.99
C VAL A 738 56.86 35.99 -10.41
N TYR A 739 57.28 34.84 -10.94
CA TYR A 739 56.87 34.34 -12.26
C TYR A 739 55.64 33.43 -12.09
N ASN A 740 54.59 33.64 -12.89
CA ASN A 740 53.46 32.71 -12.99
C ASN A 740 53.30 32.30 -14.46
N THR A 741 53.50 31.01 -14.75
CA THR A 741 53.43 30.44 -16.11
C THR A 741 52.01 29.90 -16.34
N ILE A 742 51.34 30.27 -17.43
CA ILE A 742 50.01 29.71 -17.77
C ILE A 742 50.12 29.00 -19.13
N ASN A 743 50.07 27.66 -19.12
CA ASN A 743 50.18 26.81 -20.31
C ASN A 743 48.81 26.62 -20.96
N LYS A 744 48.58 27.31 -22.09
CA LYS A 744 47.26 27.41 -22.75
C LYS A 744 47.32 26.81 -24.16
N ILE A 745 46.31 26.03 -24.52
CA ILE A 745 46.06 25.63 -25.91
C ILE A 745 44.96 26.54 -26.47
N LYS A 746 45.20 27.20 -27.62
CA LYS A 746 44.23 28.11 -28.24
C LYS A 746 43.75 27.57 -29.59
N ILE A 747 42.44 27.61 -29.79
CA ILE A 747 41.74 27.17 -31.01
C ILE A 747 41.25 28.40 -31.77
N TRP A 748 41.57 28.51 -33.06
CA TRP A 748 41.27 29.68 -33.89
C TRP A 748 40.47 29.30 -35.13
N GLN A 749 39.58 30.19 -35.57
CA GLN A 749 38.89 30.05 -36.86
C GLN A 749 39.74 30.66 -37.98
N LEU A 750 40.19 29.88 -38.97
CA LEU A 750 41.11 30.35 -40.04
C LEU A 750 40.50 31.47 -40.89
N SER A 751 39.20 31.40 -41.17
CA SER A 751 38.53 32.36 -42.08
C SER A 751 38.38 33.76 -41.48
N THR A 752 38.32 33.88 -40.15
CA THR A 752 38.07 35.14 -39.43
C THR A 752 39.25 35.61 -38.58
N GLY A 753 40.15 34.70 -38.19
CA GLY A 753 41.25 34.96 -37.27
C GLY A 753 40.81 35.12 -35.81
N GLU A 754 39.56 34.79 -35.47
CA GLU A 754 39.02 34.91 -34.12
C GLU A 754 39.39 33.71 -33.24
N GLU A 755 39.72 33.97 -31.97
CA GLU A 755 39.95 32.93 -30.97
C GLU A 755 38.60 32.30 -30.57
N LEU A 756 38.41 31.03 -30.89
CA LEU A 756 37.20 30.29 -30.56
C LEU A 756 37.20 29.79 -29.12
N ARG A 757 38.37 29.33 -28.63
CA ARG A 757 38.49 28.72 -27.29
C ARG A 757 39.93 28.67 -26.79
N THR A 758 40.09 28.79 -25.48
CA THR A 758 41.32 28.47 -24.75
C THR A 758 41.08 27.25 -23.87
N LEU A 759 41.92 26.22 -23.96
CA LEU A 759 41.96 25.05 -23.07
C LEU A 759 43.09 25.22 -22.05
N THR A 760 42.78 24.91 -20.78
CA THR A 760 43.71 24.95 -19.66
C THR A 760 43.58 23.67 -18.84
N GLY A 761 44.68 22.97 -18.60
CA GLY A 761 44.66 21.75 -17.77
C GLY A 761 45.99 21.02 -17.65
N HIS A 762 46.96 21.28 -18.53
CA HIS A 762 48.35 20.85 -18.34
C HIS A 762 49.05 21.70 -17.28
N SER A 763 49.87 21.06 -16.45
CA SER A 763 50.63 21.74 -15.38
C SER A 763 51.96 22.29 -15.86
N GLU A 764 52.49 21.76 -16.97
CA GLU A 764 53.74 22.18 -17.62
C GLU A 764 53.49 22.46 -19.12
N SER A 765 54.55 22.76 -19.87
CA SER A 765 54.49 23.17 -21.28
C SER A 765 53.80 22.13 -22.16
N VAL A 766 52.90 22.58 -23.04
CA VAL A 766 52.27 21.72 -24.05
C VAL A 766 53.12 21.75 -25.31
N ASN A 767 53.80 20.65 -25.59
CA ASN A 767 54.81 20.56 -26.67
C ASN A 767 54.18 20.16 -28.01
N SER A 768 53.12 19.36 -27.99
CA SER A 768 52.49 18.88 -29.23
C SER A 768 50.98 18.75 -29.11
N VAL A 769 50.28 18.98 -30.22
CA VAL A 769 48.83 18.81 -30.35
C VAL A 769 48.50 18.15 -31.69
N ALA A 770 47.53 17.22 -31.68
CA ALA A 770 47.04 16.54 -32.88
C ALA A 770 45.51 16.47 -32.87
N ILE A 771 44.88 16.65 -34.04
CA ILE A 771 43.42 16.50 -34.20
C ILE A 771 43.14 15.14 -34.84
N SER A 772 42.12 14.44 -34.37
CA SER A 772 41.70 13.16 -34.95
C SER A 772 41.21 13.35 -36.40
N PRO A 773 41.34 12.34 -37.28
CA PRO A 773 40.92 12.44 -38.68
C PRO A 773 39.43 12.79 -38.86
N ASP A 774 38.58 12.41 -37.91
CA ASP A 774 37.15 12.75 -37.88
C ASP A 774 36.85 14.19 -37.38
N GLY A 775 37.88 14.92 -36.95
CA GLY A 775 37.79 16.29 -36.46
C GLY A 775 37.09 16.44 -35.10
N GLN A 776 36.82 15.36 -34.38
CA GLN A 776 36.03 15.40 -33.15
C GLN A 776 36.88 15.57 -31.88
N ILE A 777 38.11 15.05 -31.90
CA ILE A 777 38.97 14.91 -30.73
C ILE A 777 40.29 15.64 -30.99
N LEU A 778 40.81 16.29 -29.95
CA LEU A 778 42.14 16.87 -29.89
C LEU A 778 42.96 16.07 -28.87
N VAL A 779 44.19 15.72 -29.20
CA VAL A 779 45.16 15.09 -28.29
C VAL A 779 46.28 16.08 -28.05
N SER A 780 46.71 16.25 -26.80
CA SER A 780 47.84 17.12 -26.43
C SER A 780 48.85 16.39 -25.56
N GLY A 781 50.13 16.64 -25.80
CA GLY A 781 51.26 16.08 -25.06
C GLY A 781 52.05 17.17 -24.38
N SER A 782 52.53 16.91 -23.15
CA SER A 782 53.12 17.92 -22.28
C SER A 782 54.34 17.42 -21.52
N ASP A 783 55.17 18.37 -21.07
CA ASP A 783 56.28 18.18 -20.13
C ASP A 783 55.82 17.63 -18.77
N ASP A 784 54.53 17.73 -18.45
CA ASP A 784 53.96 17.13 -17.24
C ASP A 784 53.85 15.60 -17.30
N LYS A 785 54.40 15.01 -18.38
CA LYS A 785 54.43 13.58 -18.67
C LYS A 785 53.07 12.98 -18.97
N THR A 786 52.10 13.81 -19.35
CA THR A 786 50.76 13.35 -19.68
C THR A 786 50.37 13.65 -21.12
N ILE A 787 49.56 12.75 -21.67
CA ILE A 787 48.83 12.94 -22.90
C ILE A 787 47.36 13.14 -22.54
N LYS A 788 46.79 14.30 -22.86
CA LYS A 788 45.38 14.61 -22.63
C LYS A 788 44.58 14.53 -23.93
N ILE A 789 43.41 13.91 -23.85
CA ILE A 789 42.44 13.79 -24.94
C ILE A 789 41.29 14.73 -24.62
N TRP A 790 40.93 15.60 -25.55
CA TRP A 790 39.92 16.64 -25.42
C TRP A 790 38.85 16.48 -26.48
N GLN A 791 37.61 16.77 -26.14
CA GLN A 791 36.56 16.95 -27.14
C GLN A 791 36.72 18.33 -27.79
N LEU A 792 36.97 18.38 -29.10
CA LEU A 792 37.27 19.63 -29.81
C LEU A 792 36.09 20.62 -29.76
N SER A 793 34.86 20.14 -29.88
CA SER A 793 33.65 20.98 -29.90
C SER A 793 33.32 21.64 -28.56
N THR A 794 33.61 20.98 -27.44
CA THR A 794 33.25 21.46 -26.09
C THR A 794 34.47 21.99 -25.32
N GLY A 795 35.68 21.57 -25.68
CA GLY A 795 36.90 21.82 -24.93
C GLY A 795 37.00 21.06 -23.61
N GLN A 796 36.20 20.01 -23.42
CA GLN A 796 36.27 19.18 -22.21
C GLN A 796 37.37 18.13 -22.32
N GLU A 797 38.10 17.92 -21.23
CA GLU A 797 39.03 16.81 -21.11
C GLU A 797 38.23 15.49 -21.01
N LEU A 798 38.47 14.57 -21.94
CA LEU A 798 37.85 13.25 -21.98
C LEU A 798 38.70 12.20 -21.25
N ARG A 799 40.02 12.30 -21.36
CA ARG A 799 40.95 11.32 -20.81
C ARG A 799 42.33 11.92 -20.60
N THR A 800 43.00 11.47 -19.54
CA THR A 800 44.45 11.64 -19.34
C THR A 800 45.12 10.27 -19.42
N MET A 801 46.19 10.17 -20.21
CA MET A 801 47.08 9.01 -20.29
C MET A 801 48.44 9.43 -19.73
N GLU A 802 49.03 8.59 -18.87
CA GLU A 802 50.31 8.86 -18.24
C GLU A 802 51.45 8.22 -19.05
N GLY A 803 52.46 9.01 -19.40
CA GLY A 803 53.70 8.59 -20.01
C GLY A 803 54.83 8.40 -19.00
N ASP A 804 55.95 7.85 -19.45
CA ASP A 804 57.16 7.65 -18.63
C ASP A 804 58.11 8.86 -18.66
N GLY A 805 57.98 9.74 -19.67
CA GLY A 805 58.80 10.93 -19.86
C GLY A 805 58.00 12.16 -20.32
N SER A 806 58.71 13.25 -20.60
CA SER A 806 58.12 14.40 -21.29
C SER A 806 57.67 13.98 -22.69
N ILE A 807 56.49 14.45 -23.12
CA ILE A 807 55.93 14.14 -24.42
C ILE A 807 56.32 15.26 -25.40
N ASN A 808 57.17 14.95 -26.38
CA ASN A 808 57.64 15.96 -27.34
C ASN A 808 56.74 16.07 -28.57
N SER A 809 56.25 14.94 -29.10
CA SER A 809 55.41 14.90 -30.31
C SER A 809 54.35 13.82 -30.28
N LEU A 810 53.24 14.07 -30.99
CA LEU A 810 52.09 13.17 -31.14
C LEU A 810 51.65 13.07 -32.61
N ALA A 811 51.29 11.86 -33.05
CA ALA A 811 50.69 11.63 -34.36
C ALA A 811 49.58 10.58 -34.29
N ILE A 812 48.44 10.87 -34.91
CA ILE A 812 47.29 9.95 -34.97
C ILE A 812 47.27 9.27 -36.34
N SER A 813 46.98 7.97 -36.38
CA SER A 813 46.87 7.22 -37.63
C SER A 813 45.66 7.69 -38.45
N PRO A 814 45.70 7.54 -39.79
CA PRO A 814 44.61 7.96 -40.68
C PRO A 814 43.25 7.32 -40.39
N ASP A 815 43.24 6.11 -39.83
CA ASP A 815 42.01 5.41 -39.40
C ASP A 815 41.51 5.83 -38.01
N GLY A 816 42.25 6.71 -37.31
CA GLY A 816 41.93 7.22 -35.98
C GLY A 816 42.06 6.21 -34.85
N GLN A 817 42.66 5.03 -35.09
CA GLN A 817 42.74 3.97 -34.08
C GLN A 817 44.04 3.98 -33.28
N ILE A 818 45.13 4.41 -33.89
CA ILE A 818 46.48 4.36 -33.33
C ILE A 818 46.99 5.77 -33.04
N LEU A 819 47.64 5.94 -31.90
CA LEU A 819 48.38 7.15 -31.54
C LEU A 819 49.86 6.81 -31.34
N ALA A 820 50.75 7.52 -32.02
CA ALA A 820 52.19 7.49 -31.76
C ALA A 820 52.58 8.70 -30.90
N SER A 821 53.48 8.50 -29.94
CA SER A 821 53.98 9.56 -29.06
C SER A 821 55.48 9.38 -28.82
N SER A 822 56.27 10.45 -28.89
CA SER A 822 57.67 10.44 -28.46
C SER A 822 57.82 10.87 -27.00
N HIS A 823 58.62 10.11 -26.24
CA HIS A 823 58.85 10.29 -24.81
C HIS A 823 60.34 10.51 -24.55
N THR A 824 60.66 11.52 -23.74
CA THR A 824 62.03 11.82 -23.29
C THR A 824 62.11 11.81 -21.76
N VAL A 825 62.98 10.96 -21.22
CA VAL A 825 63.22 10.86 -19.78
C VAL A 825 64.56 11.53 -19.46
N VAL A 826 64.54 12.77 -18.96
CA VAL A 826 65.76 13.48 -18.55
C VAL A 826 66.09 13.16 -17.09
N SER A 827 67.20 12.46 -16.84
CA SER A 827 67.71 12.23 -15.48
C SER A 827 68.75 13.29 -15.12
N PHE A 828 68.41 14.22 -14.22
CA PHE A 828 69.30 15.30 -13.77
C PHE A 828 70.55 14.82 -13.00
N MET A 829 70.73 13.51 -12.81
CA MET A 829 71.89 12.90 -12.17
C MET A 829 72.61 11.92 -13.12
N GLY A 830 73.03 12.39 -14.30
CA GLY A 830 74.07 11.76 -15.13
C GLY A 830 73.93 10.26 -15.39
N GLY A 831 72.72 9.79 -15.71
CA GLY A 831 72.45 8.41 -16.15
C GLY A 831 71.69 8.42 -17.48
N ASP A 832 71.89 7.35 -18.27
CA ASP A 832 71.39 7.15 -19.64
C ASP A 832 69.95 7.68 -19.84
N ASN A 833 69.76 8.49 -20.88
CA ASN A 833 68.46 9.00 -21.29
C ASN A 833 67.79 7.96 -22.20
N ASP A 834 66.73 7.30 -21.72
CA ASP A 834 65.92 6.43 -22.56
C ASP A 834 64.92 7.28 -23.35
N ASN A 835 65.12 7.40 -24.67
CA ASN A 835 64.18 8.01 -25.59
C ASN A 835 63.38 6.91 -26.30
N THR A 836 62.05 6.99 -26.20
CA THR A 836 61.18 5.94 -26.74
C THR A 836 60.04 6.53 -27.55
N ILE A 837 59.59 5.77 -28.54
CA ILE A 837 58.34 6.06 -29.26
C ILE A 837 57.34 5.00 -28.87
N LYS A 838 56.25 5.43 -28.25
CA LYS A 838 55.16 4.55 -27.81
C LYS A 838 53.99 4.61 -28.78
N ILE A 839 53.41 3.45 -29.05
CA ILE A 839 52.25 3.26 -29.90
C ILE A 839 51.08 2.82 -29.02
N TRP A 840 49.99 3.57 -29.07
CA TRP A 840 48.83 3.41 -28.21
C TRP A 840 47.60 3.11 -29.05
N GLN A 841 46.68 2.33 -28.48
CA GLN A 841 45.32 2.24 -28.98
C GLN A 841 44.52 3.44 -28.47
N LEU A 842 44.11 4.35 -29.36
CA LEU A 842 43.51 5.64 -28.97
C LEU A 842 42.18 5.48 -28.20
N SER A 843 41.39 4.46 -28.52
CA SER A 843 40.09 4.19 -27.86
C SER A 843 40.21 3.66 -26.43
N THR A 844 41.21 2.80 -26.17
CA THR A 844 41.41 2.14 -24.87
C THR A 844 42.46 2.83 -24.02
N GLY A 845 43.38 3.59 -24.63
CA GLY A 845 44.54 4.18 -23.96
C GLY A 845 45.59 3.13 -23.56
N GLU A 846 45.50 1.92 -24.11
CA GLU A 846 46.47 0.85 -23.84
C GLU A 846 47.70 0.99 -24.73
N GLU A 847 48.88 0.80 -24.13
CA GLU A 847 50.13 0.73 -24.86
C GLU A 847 50.19 -0.57 -25.66
N LEU A 848 50.26 -0.46 -26.99
CA LEU A 848 50.39 -1.61 -27.89
C LEU A 848 51.85 -2.01 -28.07
N ARG A 849 52.74 -1.02 -28.12
CA ARG A 849 54.17 -1.24 -28.40
C ARG A 849 55.02 -0.06 -27.96
N THR A 850 56.25 -0.36 -27.53
CA THR A 850 57.34 0.60 -27.38
C THR A 850 58.41 0.32 -28.43
N LEU A 851 58.81 1.35 -29.19
CA LEU A 851 59.97 1.36 -30.08
C LEU A 851 61.09 2.09 -29.35
N THR A 852 62.19 1.40 -29.09
CA THR A 852 63.40 1.97 -28.49
C THR A 852 64.28 2.52 -29.59
N VAL A 853 64.64 3.81 -29.48
CA VAL A 853 65.63 4.47 -30.34
C VAL A 853 66.98 4.43 -29.62
N ASP A 854 68.09 4.52 -30.35
CA ASP A 854 69.45 4.45 -29.77
C ASP A 854 69.66 5.48 -28.64
N LEU A 855 70.44 5.09 -27.61
CA LEU A 855 70.52 5.69 -26.27
C LEU A 855 71.00 7.16 -26.15
N ASN A 856 71.21 7.86 -27.27
CA ASN A 856 71.67 9.26 -27.28
C ASN A 856 70.86 10.18 -28.22
N TRP A 857 69.80 9.68 -28.84
CA TRP A 857 69.06 10.42 -29.88
C TRP A 857 67.73 10.92 -29.35
N TRP A 858 67.52 12.24 -29.34
CA TRP A 858 66.27 12.85 -28.87
C TRP A 858 65.21 12.83 -29.96
N VAL A 859 64.05 12.23 -29.69
CA VAL A 859 62.96 12.21 -30.68
C VAL A 859 62.09 13.45 -30.48
N HIS A 860 62.31 14.46 -31.32
CA HIS A 860 61.58 15.72 -31.28
C HIS A 860 60.23 15.63 -32.01
N SER A 861 60.13 14.85 -33.09
CA SER A 861 58.89 14.74 -33.88
C SER A 861 58.58 13.33 -34.35
N VAL A 862 57.28 13.00 -34.47
CA VAL A 862 56.79 11.75 -35.07
C VAL A 862 55.65 12.02 -36.05
N ALA A 863 55.56 11.25 -37.14
CA ALA A 863 54.48 11.32 -38.12
C ALA A 863 54.15 9.92 -38.67
N ILE A 864 52.86 9.63 -38.92
CA ILE A 864 52.39 8.36 -39.50
C ILE A 864 52.01 8.57 -40.96
N SER A 865 52.37 7.63 -41.84
CA SER A 865 52.04 7.69 -43.26
C SER A 865 50.52 7.52 -43.52
N PRO A 866 49.99 8.09 -44.61
CA PRO A 866 48.56 7.97 -44.96
C PRO A 866 48.06 6.53 -45.20
N ASP A 867 48.95 5.60 -45.53
CA ASP A 867 48.61 4.18 -45.66
C ASP A 867 48.54 3.44 -44.31
N GLY A 868 48.93 4.11 -43.21
CA GLY A 868 48.94 3.57 -41.85
C GLY A 868 49.99 2.49 -41.62
N GLN A 869 50.97 2.31 -42.53
CA GLN A 869 51.96 1.24 -42.43
C GLN A 869 53.34 1.73 -41.99
N THR A 870 53.64 3.01 -42.15
CA THR A 870 54.96 3.58 -41.90
C THR A 870 54.88 4.67 -40.83
N LEU A 871 55.85 4.68 -39.92
CA LEU A 871 56.07 5.73 -38.94
C LEU A 871 57.40 6.41 -39.23
N VAL A 872 57.44 7.72 -39.19
CA VAL A 872 58.67 8.51 -39.36
C VAL A 872 58.95 9.26 -38.07
N SER A 873 60.19 9.25 -37.61
CA SER A 873 60.63 9.96 -36.41
C SER A 873 61.83 10.85 -36.72
N GLY A 874 61.78 12.09 -36.27
CA GLY A 874 62.84 13.08 -36.43
C GLY A 874 63.42 13.41 -35.07
N GLY A 875 64.74 13.55 -35.02
CA GLY A 875 65.41 13.86 -33.77
C GLY A 875 66.58 14.79 -33.94
N ASP A 876 67.82 14.33 -33.72
CA ASP A 876 69.05 15.13 -33.92
C ASP A 876 69.20 15.57 -35.41
N ASP A 877 70.20 15.15 -36.17
CA ASP A 877 70.34 15.53 -37.59
C ASP A 877 69.70 14.53 -38.58
N GLU A 878 69.02 13.52 -38.05
CA GLU A 878 68.52 12.38 -38.80
C GLU A 878 67.00 12.18 -38.67
N ILE A 879 66.42 11.50 -39.66
CA ILE A 879 65.02 11.08 -39.71
C ILE A 879 64.97 9.57 -39.94
N MET A 880 64.44 8.81 -38.98
CA MET A 880 64.25 7.37 -39.09
C MET A 880 62.87 7.00 -39.62
N ILE A 881 62.81 5.95 -40.44
CA ILE A 881 61.60 5.37 -41.02
C ILE A 881 61.40 3.98 -40.44
N TRP A 882 60.21 3.70 -39.91
CA TRP A 882 59.83 2.47 -39.22
C TRP A 882 58.62 1.83 -39.88
N ASP A 883 58.57 0.51 -39.87
CA ASP A 883 57.36 -0.26 -40.16
C ASP A 883 56.47 -0.28 -38.91
N LEU A 884 55.29 0.34 -38.97
CA LEU A 884 54.40 0.55 -37.83
C LEU A 884 53.88 -0.78 -37.23
N ILE A 885 53.71 -1.81 -38.08
CA ILE A 885 53.14 -3.10 -37.69
C ILE A 885 54.21 -3.98 -37.03
N THR A 886 55.39 -4.07 -37.64
CA THR A 886 56.47 -4.95 -37.16
C THR A 886 57.38 -4.27 -36.14
N GLY A 887 57.47 -2.94 -36.16
CA GLY A 887 58.39 -2.14 -35.35
C GLY A 887 59.84 -2.20 -35.83
N GLN A 888 60.09 -2.64 -37.07
CA GLN A 888 61.44 -2.70 -37.64
C GLN A 888 61.80 -1.37 -38.30
N GLU A 889 63.04 -0.94 -38.11
CA GLU A 889 63.64 0.18 -38.84
C GLU A 889 63.80 -0.19 -40.32
N LEU A 890 63.27 0.64 -41.20
CA LEU A 890 63.29 0.47 -42.65
C LEU A 890 64.42 1.27 -43.32
N GLY A 891 64.83 2.39 -42.72
CA GLY A 891 65.97 3.20 -43.18
C GLY A 891 66.01 4.60 -42.54
N THR A 892 67.08 5.34 -42.83
CA THR A 892 67.36 6.67 -42.25
C THR A 892 67.63 7.70 -43.34
N LEU A 893 67.07 8.90 -43.19
CA LEU A 893 67.33 10.07 -44.03
C LEU A 893 68.18 11.07 -43.26
N THR A 894 69.24 11.57 -43.89
CA THR A 894 70.14 12.57 -43.32
C THR A 894 70.27 13.75 -44.27
N GLY A 895 70.36 14.97 -43.72
CA GLY A 895 70.48 16.17 -44.56
C GLY A 895 70.33 17.51 -43.84
N HIS A 896 69.64 17.54 -42.69
CA HIS A 896 69.65 18.69 -41.80
C HIS A 896 71.00 18.83 -41.10
N SER A 897 71.36 20.06 -40.72
CA SER A 897 72.62 20.32 -40.01
C SER A 897 72.47 20.47 -38.49
N ASP A 898 71.23 20.41 -38.00
CA ASP A 898 70.85 20.54 -36.60
C ASP A 898 69.54 19.78 -36.33
N GLU A 899 69.06 19.79 -35.08
CA GLU A 899 67.89 19.04 -34.60
C GLU A 899 66.66 19.16 -35.53
N VAL A 900 66.07 18.04 -35.94
CA VAL A 900 64.81 17.93 -36.69
C VAL A 900 63.62 18.02 -35.74
N LEU A 901 63.15 19.24 -35.53
CA LEU A 901 62.13 19.58 -34.55
C LEU A 901 60.70 19.22 -34.97
N SER A 902 60.42 19.10 -36.28
CA SER A 902 59.06 18.81 -36.75
C SER A 902 59.01 18.05 -38.07
N LEU A 903 58.04 17.13 -38.20
CA LEU A 903 57.81 16.31 -39.38
C LEU A 903 56.33 16.28 -39.79
N ALA A 904 56.07 16.34 -41.10
CA ALA A 904 54.75 16.15 -41.68
C ALA A 904 54.81 15.36 -42.99
N ILE A 905 53.85 14.45 -43.21
CA ILE A 905 53.74 13.66 -44.45
C ILE A 905 52.52 14.15 -45.24
N SER A 906 52.67 14.32 -46.55
CA SER A 906 51.56 14.73 -47.42
C SER A 906 50.46 13.66 -47.47
N PRO A 907 49.19 14.04 -47.65
CA PRO A 907 48.07 13.09 -47.69
C PRO A 907 48.18 12.01 -48.80
N ASP A 908 48.92 12.30 -49.88
CA ASP A 908 49.19 11.34 -50.95
C ASP A 908 50.34 10.36 -50.64
N GLY A 909 51.05 10.56 -49.52
CA GLY A 909 52.17 9.75 -49.05
C GLY A 909 53.48 9.94 -49.84
N GLN A 910 53.53 10.88 -50.80
CA GLN A 910 54.67 11.03 -51.70
C GLN A 910 55.70 12.05 -51.23
N THR A 911 55.34 12.91 -50.28
CA THR A 911 56.18 14.01 -49.80
C THR A 911 56.29 13.97 -48.28
N LEU A 912 57.51 13.96 -47.77
CA LEU A 912 57.81 14.20 -46.35
C LEU A 912 58.38 15.61 -46.21
N VAL A 913 57.98 16.33 -45.18
CA VAL A 913 58.46 17.68 -44.86
C VAL A 913 59.07 17.65 -43.48
N SER A 914 60.27 18.20 -43.34
CA SER A 914 60.97 18.33 -42.06
C SER A 914 61.35 19.78 -41.78
N GLY A 915 61.08 20.26 -40.57
CA GLY A 915 61.57 21.53 -40.05
C GLY A 915 62.64 21.29 -38.99
N SER A 916 63.68 22.11 -38.99
CA SER A 916 64.85 21.95 -38.12
C SER A 916 65.24 23.25 -37.39
N ASP A 917 66.01 23.10 -36.32
CA ASP A 917 66.66 24.19 -35.59
C ASP A 917 67.68 24.96 -36.46
N ASP A 918 68.15 24.35 -37.56
CA ASP A 918 69.00 25.01 -38.56
C ASP A 918 68.29 26.16 -39.32
N GLY A 919 67.01 26.40 -39.03
CA GLY A 919 66.18 27.44 -39.61
C GLY A 919 65.61 27.08 -40.97
N THR A 920 65.80 25.83 -41.42
CA THR A 920 65.34 25.36 -42.73
C THR A 920 64.17 24.39 -42.64
N ILE A 921 63.42 24.34 -43.73
CA ILE A 921 62.39 23.32 -43.98
C ILE A 921 62.80 22.55 -45.23
N MET A 922 63.00 21.24 -45.13
CA MET A 922 63.34 20.38 -46.26
C MET A 922 62.13 19.59 -46.74
N ILE A 923 61.96 19.56 -48.07
CA ILE A 923 60.92 18.77 -48.74
C ILE A 923 61.57 17.54 -49.36
N TRP A 924 61.23 16.35 -48.85
CA TRP A 924 61.73 15.06 -49.30
C TRP A 924 60.72 14.41 -50.23
N ARG A 925 61.16 13.97 -51.41
CA ARG A 925 60.30 13.18 -52.30
C ARG A 925 60.57 11.69 -52.08
N VAL A 926 59.53 10.98 -51.66
CA VAL A 926 59.54 9.52 -51.52
C VAL A 926 59.15 8.93 -52.88
N VAL A 927 60.12 8.38 -53.64
CA VAL A 927 59.93 7.91 -55.03
C VAL A 927 59.81 6.39 -55.14
#